data_AF-A0A8U7MBH9-F1
#
_entry.id   AF-A0A8U7MBH9-F1
#
_cell.length_a   1.000
_cell.length_b   1.000
_cell.length_c   1.000
_cell.angle_alpha   90.00
_cell.angle_beta   90.00
_cell.angle_gamma   90.00
#
_symmetry.space_group_name_H-M   'P 1'
#
loop_
_entity.id
_entity.type
_entity.pdbx_description
1 polymer ?
#
loop_
_entity_poly.entity_id
_entity_poly.type
_entity_poly.pdbx_seq_one_letter_code
_entity_poly.pdbx_strand_id
1 'polypeptide(L)'
;MSVPDYMQCAEDHQTLLVVVQPIGIVPEESFFRIYKRISAVSQVNVRDSQRVLYIRYRHHYPPENNEWGDFQTHRKVVGLITITECSSAKEWPQTFEKFHLQKEMYGSTLYDSRLFVFGLQGEIAEQPRTDVAFYPSYDECETVEKRIEDFIESLFIVLESKRLDRATDKSGDKIPLLCVPFEKKDFVGLDTDSRHYKKRCQGRMRKHVGDLCLQAGMLQDSLVHYHMAVELLRSVNDFLWLGAALEGLCSASVIYHYPGGTGGKVGPRRAQGGSLSAEAGNRHRPGALTSNGINADTSAEIGRAKNCLSPEDIIEKYKEAISYYGKYKNAGVIELEACVKAVRVLAIQKRSMEASEFLQNAVYINLRQLSEEEKIQRYSILSELYECIGFHRKSAFFKRIAAMQCAAPSIPEPGWRACYKLLLETLPGYSLSLDPQDFSKGTHRGWAAVQMRLLHELVYASRRMGNPALCVRHLSFLLQTMLDFLSDQEKKDVTQSLESYTAKCPGTMEVITLPDGLKLPPVPFTKLPIVKSVKLLNLPTSLRPHKVKSLLGQNVSTKSPFIYSPIIAHSRGEERNKKIDFQWVQGDVCEVQLMVYNPMPFELRVENMGLLTTGVEFESLPAALSLPAESGLYPVTLVGVPQTTGQITVNGYHTSVFGVFSDCLLDHLPGVKTNGCTVEVIPALPRVQISTSLPRSAHTLQPSSGDEISTNVSVQLYNGETQQLIIKLENIGTEPLEKLEVTAKTVTKEKLYGDFLSWNLEDTLCQFPLKPGKIATFTVNIKVKLDFSCQENLLQDLSDDGISVSGLPLSSPFRQVVKPRVETKPLNPQESSKVGDFSHVKTLEAILNFKYSGGPGHAEGYYRNLALGLHVEVEPSVFFTRISTLPATSTRQCHLLLDVFNSTEHELTISARNNEDLILHAGECQRIAIQVDKFNFESFPESPADGAQLANAKQLEEERQQARGLEINSKLDICWKIISFHKYLL
;
A
#
# COMPACT_ATOMS: atom_id res chain seq x y z
N MET A 1 38.67 -8.65 38.71
CA MET A 1 37.34 -8.94 38.16
C MET A 1 37.39 -8.58 36.69
N SER A 2 37.16 -9.56 35.83
CA SER A 2 37.23 -9.42 34.38
C SER A 2 35.89 -8.99 33.79
N VAL A 3 34.78 -9.63 34.24
CA VAL A 3 33.48 -9.50 33.57
C VAL A 3 32.37 -9.06 34.55
N PRO A 4 31.61 -7.99 34.22
CA PRO A 4 30.41 -7.59 34.97
C PRO A 4 29.27 -8.59 34.81
N ASP A 5 28.62 -8.93 35.93
CA ASP A 5 27.33 -9.62 35.91
C ASP A 5 26.20 -8.59 35.86
N TYR A 6 25.84 -8.20 34.64
CA TYR A 6 24.75 -7.27 34.35
C TYR A 6 23.38 -7.71 34.87
N MET A 7 23.21 -8.99 35.20
CA MET A 7 21.97 -9.50 35.77
C MET A 7 21.90 -9.32 37.29
N GLN A 8 22.95 -8.79 37.93
CA GLN A 8 22.93 -8.60 39.37
C GLN A 8 21.87 -7.62 39.88
N CYS A 9 21.14 -8.05 40.89
CA CYS A 9 20.15 -7.25 41.60
C CYS A 9 20.55 -7.05 43.07
N ALA A 10 19.80 -6.23 43.80
CA ALA A 10 19.98 -6.07 45.24
C ALA A 10 19.74 -7.40 45.99
N GLU A 11 18.77 -8.19 45.54
CA GLU A 11 18.40 -9.45 46.17
C GLU A 11 19.51 -10.49 46.09
N ASP A 12 20.42 -10.40 45.11
CA ASP A 12 21.53 -11.35 45.02
C ASP A 12 22.41 -11.31 46.29
N HIS A 13 22.46 -10.19 47.01
CA HIS A 13 23.18 -10.08 48.29
C HIS A 13 22.67 -11.02 49.38
N GLN A 14 21.42 -11.49 49.32
CA GLN A 14 20.87 -12.48 50.26
C GLN A 14 21.01 -13.94 49.77
N THR A 15 21.60 -14.15 48.59
CA THR A 15 21.66 -15.48 47.97
C THR A 15 22.96 -16.21 48.26
N LEU A 16 22.89 -17.53 48.33
CA LEU A 16 24.05 -18.42 48.26
C LEU A 16 24.29 -18.83 46.81
N LEU A 17 25.53 -18.67 46.33
CA LEU A 17 25.90 -19.02 44.97
C LEU A 17 26.27 -20.51 44.87
N VAL A 18 25.56 -21.22 44.00
CA VAL A 18 25.79 -22.63 43.69
C VAL A 18 26.13 -22.79 42.21
N VAL A 19 27.27 -23.43 41.93
CA VAL A 19 27.68 -23.75 40.57
C VAL A 19 27.18 -25.14 40.18
N VAL A 20 26.59 -25.27 39.00
CA VAL A 20 26.08 -26.55 38.46
C VAL A 20 26.83 -26.91 37.18
N GLN A 21 27.63 -27.98 37.18
CA GLN A 21 28.52 -28.30 36.06
C GLN A 21 28.35 -29.74 35.55
N PRO A 22 28.40 -29.97 34.23
CA PRO A 22 28.49 -31.32 33.71
C PRO A 22 29.93 -31.87 33.88
N ILE A 23 30.06 -33.15 34.18
CA ILE A 23 31.33 -33.89 34.19
C ILE A 23 31.23 -35.04 33.20
N GLY A 24 32.18 -35.10 32.25
CA GLY A 24 32.18 -36.10 31.18
C GLY A 24 31.26 -35.70 30.02
N ILE A 25 30.81 -36.68 29.25
CA ILE A 25 29.93 -36.47 28.10
C ILE A 25 28.48 -36.52 28.60
N VAL A 26 27.86 -35.35 28.75
CA VAL A 26 26.45 -35.22 29.12
C VAL A 26 25.73 -34.53 27.96
N PRO A 27 24.67 -35.11 27.38
CA PRO A 27 23.87 -34.46 26.35
C PRO A 27 23.33 -33.11 26.85
N GLU A 28 23.47 -32.06 26.04
CA GLU A 28 23.11 -30.68 26.43
C GLU A 28 21.63 -30.56 26.84
N GLU A 29 20.73 -31.21 26.11
CA GLU A 29 19.29 -31.25 26.41
C GLU A 29 19.02 -31.89 27.79
N SER A 30 19.70 -33.00 28.08
CA SER A 30 19.61 -33.68 29.38
C SER A 30 20.17 -32.83 30.51
N PHE A 31 21.32 -32.19 30.31
CA PHE A 31 21.91 -31.28 31.30
C PHE A 31 20.95 -30.14 31.65
N PHE A 32 20.42 -29.43 30.64
CA PHE A 32 19.53 -28.30 30.90
C PHE A 32 18.16 -28.73 31.46
N ARG A 33 17.69 -29.93 31.12
CA ARG A 33 16.51 -30.54 31.75
C ARG A 33 16.70 -30.72 33.26
N ILE A 34 17.82 -31.29 33.68
CA ILE A 34 18.13 -31.47 35.11
C ILE A 34 18.46 -30.15 35.79
N TYR A 35 19.23 -29.27 35.13
CA TYR A 35 19.53 -27.93 35.64
C TYR A 35 18.23 -27.15 35.93
N LYS A 36 17.20 -27.27 35.09
CA LYS A 36 15.88 -26.67 35.32
C LYS A 36 15.20 -27.22 36.57
N ARG A 37 15.31 -28.52 36.84
CA ARG A 37 14.78 -29.14 38.08
C ARG A 37 15.53 -28.69 39.32
N ILE A 38 16.87 -28.67 39.26
CA ILE A 38 17.72 -28.15 40.35
C ILE A 38 17.36 -26.69 40.66
N SER A 39 17.31 -25.85 39.62
CA SER A 39 17.06 -24.42 39.78
C SER A 39 15.60 -24.07 40.16
N ALA A 40 14.67 -25.01 40.04
CA ALA A 40 13.32 -24.85 40.56
C ALA A 40 13.30 -24.73 42.10
N VAL A 41 14.23 -25.41 42.79
CA VAL A 41 14.45 -25.30 44.23
C VAL A 41 15.40 -24.13 44.52
N SER A 42 14.88 -22.92 44.35
CA SER A 42 15.63 -21.66 44.54
C SER A 42 15.45 -21.02 45.91
N GLN A 43 14.54 -21.54 46.72
CA GLN A 43 14.32 -21.11 48.10
C GLN A 43 13.93 -22.28 49.00
N VAL A 44 14.42 -22.29 50.23
CA VAL A 44 14.09 -23.32 51.23
C VAL A 44 13.85 -22.65 52.58
N ASN A 45 12.77 -23.06 53.25
CA ASN A 45 12.51 -22.67 54.62
C ASN A 45 13.35 -23.53 55.55
N VAL A 46 14.16 -22.90 56.40
CA VAL A 46 15.00 -23.62 57.35
C VAL A 46 14.12 -24.19 58.46
N ARG A 47 14.13 -25.50 58.64
CA ARG A 47 13.38 -26.21 59.70
C ARG A 47 13.66 -25.55 61.06
N ASP A 48 12.61 -25.41 61.87
CA ASP A 48 12.66 -24.79 63.21
C ASP A 48 12.99 -23.29 63.26
N SER A 49 12.99 -22.58 62.12
CA SER A 49 13.09 -21.11 62.09
C SER A 49 12.14 -20.48 61.06
N GLN A 50 11.78 -19.20 61.26
CA GLN A 50 11.01 -18.42 60.28
C GLN A 50 11.90 -17.85 59.15
N ARG A 51 13.05 -18.49 58.87
CA ARG A 51 14.07 -17.99 57.93
C ARG A 51 13.97 -18.71 56.59
N VAL A 52 14.12 -17.93 55.53
CA VAL A 52 14.13 -18.40 54.15
C VAL A 52 15.53 -18.20 53.59
N LEU A 53 16.08 -19.26 52.98
CA LEU A 53 17.32 -19.20 52.23
C LEU A 53 17.04 -19.08 50.75
N TYR A 54 17.86 -18.29 50.08
CA TYR A 54 17.75 -18.08 48.65
C TYR A 54 19.01 -18.58 47.95
N ILE A 55 18.83 -19.30 46.86
CA ILE A 55 19.92 -19.92 46.10
C ILE A 55 19.98 -19.34 44.70
N ARG A 56 21.18 -18.95 44.29
CA ARG A 56 21.49 -18.49 42.94
C ARG A 56 22.31 -19.56 42.24
N TYR A 57 21.69 -20.26 41.29
CA TYR A 57 22.38 -21.28 40.49
C TYR A 57 23.03 -20.67 39.25
N ARG A 58 24.28 -21.07 38.96
CA ARG A 58 24.98 -20.70 37.72
C ARG A 58 25.64 -21.94 37.11
N HIS A 59 25.39 -22.18 35.82
CA HIS A 59 26.09 -23.26 35.08
C HIS A 59 27.42 -22.79 34.47
N HIS A 60 27.64 -21.48 34.41
CA HIS A 60 28.90 -20.86 34.03
C HIS A 60 29.21 -19.72 35.01
N TYR A 61 30.35 -19.79 35.71
CA TYR A 61 30.78 -18.77 36.66
C TYR A 61 32.31 -18.59 36.63
N PRO A 62 32.84 -17.40 36.28
CA PRO A 62 34.27 -17.15 36.22
C PRO A 62 34.94 -17.30 37.61
N PRO A 63 36.01 -18.11 37.74
CA PRO A 63 36.73 -18.26 39.01
C PRO A 63 37.26 -16.93 39.58
N GLU A 64 37.66 -15.99 38.72
CA GLU A 64 38.12 -14.65 39.13
C GLU A 64 37.05 -13.84 39.90
N ASN A 65 35.76 -14.12 39.68
CA ASN A 65 34.68 -13.48 40.42
C ASN A 65 34.55 -14.07 41.84
N ASN A 66 34.89 -15.35 42.02
CA ASN A 66 34.91 -16.03 43.32
C ASN A 66 35.98 -15.42 44.25
N GLU A 67 37.11 -14.93 43.70
CA GLU A 67 38.17 -14.28 44.48
C GLU A 67 37.72 -13.00 45.20
N TRP A 68 36.59 -12.40 44.78
CA TRP A 68 35.98 -11.25 45.43
C TRP A 68 34.97 -11.64 46.51
N GLY A 69 34.81 -12.93 46.80
CA GLY A 69 33.84 -13.46 47.75
C GLY A 69 34.02 -12.96 49.18
N ASP A 70 35.24 -12.62 49.62
CA ASP A 70 35.44 -12.05 50.96
C ASP A 70 34.99 -10.58 51.04
N PHE A 71 34.98 -9.88 49.90
CA PHE A 71 34.51 -8.51 49.75
C PHE A 71 33.00 -8.43 49.54
N GLN A 72 32.42 -9.39 48.81
CA GLN A 72 30.97 -9.54 48.56
C GLN A 72 30.62 -11.03 48.61
N THR A 73 30.08 -11.50 49.74
CA THR A 73 29.88 -12.95 49.98
C THR A 73 28.92 -13.63 49.03
N HIS A 74 28.00 -12.90 48.40
CA HIS A 74 27.10 -13.43 47.37
C HIS A 74 27.82 -13.83 46.07
N ARG A 75 29.10 -13.47 45.90
CA ARG A 75 29.95 -13.98 44.82
C ARG A 75 30.69 -15.26 45.16
N LYS A 76 30.69 -15.63 46.43
CA LYS A 76 31.43 -16.79 46.93
C LYS A 76 30.70 -18.04 46.50
N VAL A 77 31.34 -18.88 45.69
CA VAL A 77 30.83 -20.21 45.34
C VAL A 77 30.90 -21.06 46.60
N VAL A 78 29.74 -21.27 47.22
CA VAL A 78 29.60 -22.04 48.46
C VAL A 78 29.05 -23.44 48.21
N GLY A 79 28.43 -23.67 47.05
CA GLY A 79 27.93 -24.99 46.67
C GLY A 79 28.37 -25.40 45.27
N LEU A 80 28.60 -26.70 45.08
CA LEU A 80 28.91 -27.31 43.79
C LEU A 80 27.99 -28.51 43.56
N ILE A 81 27.27 -28.50 42.46
CA ILE A 81 26.49 -29.65 41.99
C ILE A 81 27.07 -30.09 40.66
N THR A 82 27.41 -31.36 40.55
CA THR A 82 27.95 -31.93 39.31
C THR A 82 27.00 -32.97 38.77
N ILE A 83 26.83 -32.96 37.45
CA ILE A 83 25.93 -33.89 36.74
C ILE A 83 26.80 -34.72 35.80
N THR A 84 26.65 -36.04 35.84
CA THR A 84 27.41 -36.94 34.98
C THR A 84 26.56 -38.10 34.50
N GLU A 85 26.91 -38.62 33.34
CA GLU A 85 26.36 -39.86 32.79
C GLU A 85 27.44 -40.93 32.87
N CYS A 86 27.14 -42.05 33.50
CA CYS A 86 28.07 -43.17 33.66
C CYS A 86 27.28 -44.47 33.55
N SER A 87 27.44 -45.19 32.44
CA SER A 87 26.71 -46.44 32.17
C SER A 87 27.51 -47.69 32.56
N SER A 88 28.79 -47.54 32.90
CA SER A 88 29.71 -48.65 33.16
C SER A 88 30.41 -48.51 34.50
N ALA A 89 30.34 -49.56 35.32
CA ALA A 89 31.07 -49.66 36.59
C ALA A 89 32.60 -49.50 36.43
N LYS A 90 33.16 -49.77 35.25
CA LYS A 90 34.60 -49.61 34.97
C LYS A 90 35.03 -48.15 34.86
N GLU A 91 34.13 -47.26 34.44
CA GLU A 91 34.40 -45.83 34.24
C GLU A 91 34.22 -45.02 35.53
N TRP A 92 33.49 -45.58 36.51
CA TRP A 92 33.17 -44.93 37.77
C TRP A 92 34.38 -44.33 38.51
N PRO A 93 35.53 -45.02 38.69
CA PRO A 93 36.67 -44.43 39.40
C PRO A 93 37.20 -43.17 38.71
N GLN A 94 37.21 -43.15 37.37
CA GLN A 94 37.70 -41.99 36.61
C GLN A 94 36.70 -40.83 36.67
N THR A 95 35.40 -41.10 36.62
CA THR A 95 34.36 -40.08 36.77
C THR A 95 34.34 -39.47 38.17
N PHE A 96 34.52 -40.31 39.19
CA PHE A 96 34.60 -39.86 40.58
C PHE A 96 35.85 -39.01 40.84
N GLU A 97 37.00 -39.36 40.25
CA GLU A 97 38.21 -38.54 40.31
C GLU A 97 38.02 -37.16 39.65
N LYS A 98 37.35 -37.11 38.48
CA LYS A 98 37.00 -35.84 37.83
C LYS A 98 36.12 -34.95 38.72
N PHE A 99 35.20 -35.54 39.50
CA PHE A 99 34.41 -34.80 40.48
C PHE A 99 35.29 -34.21 41.59
N HIS A 100 36.26 -34.96 42.11
CA HIS A 100 37.22 -34.45 43.09
C HIS A 100 38.04 -33.28 42.53
N LEU A 101 38.54 -33.38 41.31
CA LEU A 101 39.29 -32.29 40.65
C LEU A 101 38.43 -31.02 40.49
N GLN A 102 37.15 -31.16 40.12
CA GLN A 102 36.23 -30.01 40.06
C GLN A 102 35.97 -29.39 41.43
N LYS A 103 35.85 -30.23 42.48
CA LYS A 103 35.70 -29.77 43.86
C LYS A 103 36.90 -28.96 44.34
N GLU A 104 38.12 -29.38 44.00
CA GLU A 104 39.36 -28.68 44.37
C GLU A 104 39.41 -27.25 43.83
N MET A 105 38.89 -27.00 42.62
CA MET A 105 38.87 -25.65 42.02
C MET A 105 38.17 -24.61 42.91
N TYR A 106 37.16 -25.02 43.68
CA TYR A 106 36.38 -24.16 44.58
C TYR A 106 36.67 -24.43 46.06
N GLY A 107 37.64 -25.29 46.39
CA GLY A 107 37.82 -25.85 47.73
C GLY A 107 38.00 -24.82 48.85
N SER A 108 38.57 -23.64 48.54
CA SER A 108 38.78 -22.56 49.53
C SER A 108 37.49 -21.86 49.98
N THR A 109 36.40 -22.00 49.21
CA THR A 109 35.14 -21.30 49.44
C THR A 109 33.94 -22.22 49.64
N LEU A 110 34.06 -23.47 49.21
CA LEU A 110 33.00 -24.46 49.19
C LEU A 110 32.56 -24.91 50.59
N TYR A 111 31.24 -24.98 50.80
CA TYR A 111 30.63 -25.46 52.04
C TYR A 111 30.18 -26.92 51.88
N ASP A 112 29.55 -27.25 50.74
CA ASP A 112 29.16 -28.62 50.40
C ASP A 112 29.21 -28.85 48.88
N SER A 113 29.29 -30.12 48.46
CA SER A 113 29.32 -30.56 47.06
C SER A 113 28.50 -31.83 46.85
N ARG A 114 27.74 -31.91 45.76
CA ARG A 114 26.95 -33.10 45.38
C ARG A 114 27.22 -33.53 43.95
N LEU A 115 27.27 -34.83 43.70
CA LEU A 115 27.40 -35.46 42.39
C LEU A 115 26.13 -36.25 42.06
N PHE A 116 25.47 -35.93 40.95
CA PHE A 116 24.34 -36.67 40.41
C PHE A 116 24.78 -37.51 39.22
N VAL A 117 24.60 -38.82 39.33
CA VAL A 117 25.08 -39.82 38.38
C VAL A 117 23.89 -40.48 37.72
N PHE A 118 23.82 -40.42 36.39
CA PHE A 118 22.75 -41.02 35.60
C PHE A 118 23.26 -42.25 34.85
N GLY A 119 22.46 -43.33 34.80
CA GLY A 119 22.73 -44.52 34.00
C GLY A 119 23.48 -45.66 34.72
N LEU A 120 24.04 -45.43 35.90
CA LEU A 120 24.81 -46.44 36.64
C LEU A 120 23.89 -47.30 37.51
N GLN A 121 23.93 -48.62 37.33
CA GLN A 121 23.15 -49.59 38.11
C GLN A 121 24.06 -50.70 38.67
N GLY A 122 23.61 -51.40 39.71
CA GLY A 122 24.34 -52.49 40.38
C GLY A 122 25.03 -52.07 41.68
N GLU A 123 25.92 -52.93 42.21
CA GLU A 123 26.48 -52.81 43.58
C GLU A 123 27.12 -51.44 43.90
N ILE A 124 27.71 -50.77 42.91
CA ILE A 124 28.32 -49.43 43.10
C ILE A 124 27.24 -48.38 43.41
N ALA A 125 26.09 -48.45 42.74
CA ALA A 125 24.99 -47.49 42.90
C ALA A 125 24.20 -47.72 44.21
N GLU A 126 24.27 -48.93 44.77
CA GLU A 126 23.62 -49.29 46.04
C GLU A 126 24.44 -48.89 47.27
N GLN A 127 25.71 -48.50 47.10
CA GLN A 127 26.54 -48.01 48.20
C GLN A 127 26.01 -46.67 48.73
N PRO A 128 25.70 -46.55 50.04
CA PRO A 128 25.23 -45.30 50.60
C PRO A 128 26.37 -44.26 50.59
N ARG A 129 26.17 -43.19 49.82
CA ARG A 129 27.06 -42.02 49.79
C ARG A 129 26.24 -40.77 50.06
N THR A 130 26.76 -39.87 50.88
CA THR A 130 26.08 -38.60 51.19
C THR A 130 26.28 -37.59 50.07
N ASP A 131 27.46 -37.56 49.47
CA ASP A 131 27.85 -36.62 48.42
C ASP A 131 27.49 -37.07 46.99
N VAL A 132 27.00 -38.31 46.82
CA VAL A 132 26.62 -38.87 45.51
C VAL A 132 25.18 -39.37 45.52
N ALA A 133 24.43 -39.07 44.46
CA ALA A 133 23.13 -39.66 44.19
C ALA A 133 23.13 -40.35 42.82
N PHE A 134 22.67 -41.60 42.78
CA PHE A 134 22.56 -42.38 41.55
C PHE A 134 21.10 -42.43 41.07
N TYR A 135 20.92 -42.27 39.77
CA TYR A 135 19.62 -42.33 39.09
C TYR A 135 19.71 -43.31 37.91
N PRO A 136 18.73 -44.21 37.74
CA PRO A 136 18.69 -45.15 36.61
C PRO A 136 18.72 -44.44 35.25
N SER A 137 18.00 -43.33 35.12
CA SER A 137 17.90 -42.52 33.91
C SER A 137 17.53 -41.07 34.26
N TYR A 138 17.61 -40.16 33.29
CA TYR A 138 17.15 -38.78 33.47
C TYR A 138 15.63 -38.65 33.62
N ASP A 139 14.87 -39.68 33.24
CA ASP A 139 13.41 -39.73 33.41
C ASP A 139 13.05 -40.28 34.80
N GLU A 140 13.84 -41.22 35.33
CA GLU A 140 13.65 -41.85 36.64
C GLU A 140 14.48 -41.15 37.74
N CYS A 141 14.17 -39.89 38.01
CA CYS A 141 14.88 -39.11 39.03
C CYS A 141 13.96 -38.24 39.89
N GLU A 142 12.89 -38.81 40.43
CA GLU A 142 11.87 -38.11 41.23
C GLU A 142 12.40 -37.46 42.53
N THR A 143 13.51 -37.96 43.08
CA THR A 143 14.05 -37.44 44.35
C THR A 143 15.00 -36.26 44.19
N VAL A 144 15.26 -35.78 42.97
CA VAL A 144 16.25 -34.71 42.72
C VAL A 144 15.96 -33.47 43.55
N GLU A 145 14.71 -32.96 43.55
CA GLU A 145 14.33 -31.75 44.27
C GLU A 145 14.54 -31.92 45.79
N LYS A 146 14.15 -33.06 46.35
CA LYS A 146 14.39 -33.36 47.77
C LYS A 146 15.88 -33.42 48.12
N ARG A 147 16.70 -34.02 47.24
CA ARG A 147 18.17 -34.04 47.43
C ARG A 147 18.77 -32.64 47.37
N ILE A 148 18.19 -31.74 46.58
CA ILE A 148 18.58 -30.33 46.55
C ILE A 148 18.14 -29.60 47.83
N GLU A 149 16.96 -29.87 48.37
CA GLU A 149 16.55 -29.34 49.69
C GLU A 149 17.52 -29.76 50.80
N ASP A 150 17.86 -31.06 50.87
CA ASP A 150 18.84 -31.60 51.83
C ASP A 150 20.24 -30.95 51.66
N PHE A 151 20.64 -30.67 50.42
CA PHE A 151 21.87 -29.96 50.11
C PHE A 151 21.84 -28.50 50.55
N ILE A 152 20.71 -27.80 50.38
CA ILE A 152 20.58 -26.42 50.84
C ILE A 152 20.63 -26.35 52.37
N GLU A 153 20.05 -27.34 53.06
CA GLU A 153 20.14 -27.46 54.52
C GLU A 153 21.58 -27.67 55.01
N SER A 154 22.40 -28.46 54.30
CA SER A 154 23.82 -28.61 54.67
C SER A 154 24.61 -27.31 54.46
N LEU A 155 24.33 -26.58 53.37
CA LEU A 155 24.91 -25.25 53.15
C LEU A 155 24.54 -24.28 54.28
N PHE A 156 23.30 -24.35 54.76
CA PHE A 156 22.83 -23.51 55.86
C PHE A 156 23.58 -23.77 57.17
N ILE A 157 23.78 -25.04 57.54
CA ILE A 157 24.48 -25.40 58.78
C ILE A 157 25.90 -24.80 58.79
N VAL A 158 26.62 -24.91 57.67
CA VAL A 158 27.96 -24.35 57.53
C VAL A 158 27.94 -22.82 57.52
N LEU A 159 26.95 -22.21 56.86
CA LEU A 159 26.75 -20.75 56.86
C LEU A 159 26.54 -20.22 58.28
N GLU A 160 25.63 -20.83 59.04
CA GLU A 160 25.29 -20.43 60.41
C GLU A 160 26.50 -20.58 61.34
N SER A 161 27.24 -21.70 61.25
CA SER A 161 28.48 -21.90 62.00
C SER A 161 29.48 -20.77 61.72
N LYS A 162 29.78 -20.50 60.44
CA LYS A 162 30.73 -19.45 60.05
C LYS A 162 30.28 -18.05 60.47
N ARG A 163 28.97 -17.78 60.44
CA ARG A 163 28.39 -16.52 60.89
C ARG A 163 28.59 -16.33 62.39
N LEU A 164 28.29 -17.35 63.19
CA LEU A 164 28.47 -17.33 64.65
C LEU A 164 29.94 -17.13 65.01
N ASP A 165 30.84 -17.92 64.41
CA ASP A 165 32.30 -17.83 64.65
C ASP A 165 32.83 -16.40 64.45
N ARG A 166 32.37 -15.72 63.40
CA ARG A 166 32.79 -14.35 63.07
C ARG A 166 32.06 -13.26 63.88
N ALA A 167 30.86 -13.54 64.38
CA ALA A 167 30.05 -12.58 65.12
C ALA A 167 30.44 -12.50 66.61
N THR A 168 30.86 -13.62 67.21
CA THR A 168 31.12 -13.75 68.65
C THR A 168 32.56 -13.46 69.08
N ASP A 169 33.39 -12.90 68.20
CA ASP A 169 34.83 -12.71 68.39
C ASP A 169 35.15 -11.87 69.64
N LYS A 170 35.25 -12.57 70.78
CA LYS A 170 35.59 -12.10 72.14
C LYS A 170 36.91 -12.73 72.62
N SER A 171 37.55 -13.57 71.81
CA SER A 171 38.87 -14.13 72.06
C SER A 171 39.95 -13.08 71.84
N GLY A 172 41.03 -13.10 72.61
CA GLY A 172 42.18 -12.20 72.48
C GLY A 172 43.00 -12.35 71.18
N ASP A 173 42.40 -12.89 70.11
CA ASP A 173 43.02 -13.11 68.81
C ASP A 173 42.94 -11.85 67.91
N LYS A 174 43.96 -11.66 67.07
CA LYS A 174 44.01 -10.56 66.10
C LYS A 174 42.97 -10.84 64.99
N ILE A 175 41.91 -10.02 64.92
CA ILE A 175 40.89 -10.08 63.85
C ILE A 175 41.58 -10.09 62.47
N PRO A 176 41.32 -11.09 61.62
CA PRO A 176 41.99 -11.21 60.33
C PRO A 176 41.57 -10.07 59.38
N LEU A 177 42.55 -9.54 58.64
CA LEU A 177 42.29 -8.54 57.61
C LEU A 177 41.73 -9.23 56.36
N LEU A 178 40.47 -8.96 56.04
CA LEU A 178 39.87 -9.33 54.76
C LEU A 178 40.37 -8.38 53.67
N CYS A 179 40.75 -8.89 52.50
CA CYS A 179 41.32 -8.11 51.40
C CYS A 179 40.65 -8.46 50.06
N VAL A 180 40.52 -7.47 49.18
CA VAL A 180 40.24 -7.76 47.75
C VAL A 180 41.51 -8.24 47.03
N PRO A 181 41.41 -8.89 45.86
CA PRO A 181 42.56 -9.52 45.19
C PRO A 181 43.75 -8.57 44.91
N PHE A 182 43.49 -7.30 44.56
CA PHE A 182 44.54 -6.34 44.24
C PHE A 182 45.17 -5.67 45.47
N GLU A 183 44.51 -5.69 46.63
CA GLU A 183 44.99 -5.07 47.88
C GLU A 183 46.09 -5.89 48.57
N LYS A 184 46.22 -7.19 48.24
CA LYS A 184 47.15 -8.11 48.93
C LYS A 184 48.61 -7.61 48.93
N LYS A 185 49.01 -6.84 47.92
CA LYS A 185 50.37 -6.28 47.79
C LYS A 185 50.54 -4.95 48.55
N ASP A 186 49.46 -4.21 48.74
CA ASP A 186 49.48 -2.88 49.34
C ASP A 186 49.66 -2.91 50.86
N PHE A 187 49.50 -4.10 51.48
CA PHE A 187 49.55 -4.27 52.92
C PHE A 187 50.84 -4.89 53.48
N VAL A 188 51.87 -5.06 52.65
CA VAL A 188 53.18 -5.56 53.07
C VAL A 188 53.90 -4.48 53.90
N GLY A 189 54.23 -4.78 55.16
CA GLY A 189 55.01 -3.88 56.04
C GLY A 189 54.18 -2.88 56.88
N LEU A 190 52.85 -3.01 56.96
CA LEU A 190 52.06 -2.18 57.87
C LEU A 190 52.23 -2.57 59.35
N ASP A 191 52.13 -1.56 60.21
CA ASP A 191 51.97 -1.73 61.65
C ASP A 191 50.59 -2.32 61.98
N THR A 192 50.57 -3.64 62.21
CA THR A 192 49.38 -4.42 62.58
C THR A 192 48.86 -4.11 63.99
N ASP A 193 49.63 -3.43 64.83
CA ASP A 193 49.25 -3.10 66.20
C ASP A 193 48.62 -1.71 66.35
N SER A 194 48.73 -0.88 65.30
CA SER A 194 48.12 0.44 65.25
C SER A 194 46.59 0.40 65.46
N ARG A 195 46.07 1.41 66.17
CA ARG A 195 44.62 1.58 66.39
C ARG A 195 43.85 1.68 65.07
N HIS A 196 44.47 2.30 64.06
CA HIS A 196 43.90 2.47 62.72
C HIS A 196 43.75 1.12 62.00
N TYR A 197 44.78 0.26 62.03
CA TYR A 197 44.72 -1.08 61.44
C TYR A 197 43.67 -1.97 62.13
N LYS A 198 43.66 -2.00 63.47
CA LYS A 198 42.67 -2.77 64.25
C LYS A 198 41.24 -2.34 63.93
N LYS A 199 40.98 -1.04 63.83
CA LYS A 199 39.65 -0.50 63.49
C LYS A 199 39.25 -0.82 62.04
N ARG A 200 40.21 -0.86 61.10
CA ARG A 200 39.98 -1.35 59.73
C ARG A 200 39.56 -2.82 59.72
N CYS A 201 40.30 -3.70 60.39
CA CYS A 201 39.95 -5.12 60.47
C CYS A 201 38.55 -5.32 61.08
N GLN A 202 38.24 -4.60 62.16
CA GLN A 202 36.90 -4.60 62.76
C GLN A 202 35.81 -4.15 61.78
N GLY A 203 36.03 -3.04 61.06
CA GLY A 203 35.07 -2.53 60.09
C GLY A 203 34.80 -3.51 58.94
N ARG A 204 35.86 -4.10 58.35
CA ARG A 204 35.74 -5.10 57.28
C ARG A 204 35.05 -6.38 57.77
N MET A 205 35.38 -6.83 58.98
CA MET A 205 34.74 -8.00 59.59
C MET A 205 33.25 -7.74 59.87
N ARG A 206 32.89 -6.57 60.42
CA ARG A 206 31.48 -6.21 60.64
C ARG A 206 30.68 -6.19 59.34
N LYS A 207 31.26 -5.65 58.25
CA LYS A 207 30.65 -5.71 56.92
C LYS A 207 30.37 -7.15 56.50
N HIS A 208 31.39 -8.02 56.62
CA HIS A 208 31.30 -9.41 56.23
C HIS A 208 30.28 -10.20 57.06
N VAL A 209 30.22 -9.97 58.38
CA VAL A 209 29.18 -10.54 59.24
C VAL A 209 27.79 -10.06 58.82
N GLY A 210 27.67 -8.78 58.42
CA GLY A 210 26.45 -8.24 57.83
C GLY A 210 25.98 -9.02 56.60
N ASP A 211 26.90 -9.33 55.66
CA ASP A 211 26.57 -10.14 54.49
C ASP A 211 26.12 -11.57 54.87
N LEU A 212 26.82 -12.22 55.81
CA LEU A 212 26.46 -13.56 56.27
C LEU A 212 25.10 -13.59 56.98
N CYS A 213 24.78 -12.56 57.77
CA CYS A 213 23.45 -12.38 58.37
C CYS A 213 22.37 -12.24 57.29
N LEU A 214 22.64 -11.46 56.24
CA LEU A 214 21.69 -11.27 55.14
C LEU A 214 21.45 -12.60 54.40
N GLN A 215 22.51 -13.33 54.06
CA GLN A 215 22.42 -14.65 53.40
C GLN A 215 21.75 -15.72 54.29
N ALA A 216 21.85 -15.59 55.61
CA ALA A 216 21.19 -16.47 56.58
C ALA A 216 19.71 -16.08 56.85
N GLY A 217 19.16 -15.11 56.13
CA GLY A 217 17.77 -14.64 56.31
C GLY A 217 17.57 -13.76 57.55
N MET A 218 18.63 -13.20 58.13
CA MET A 218 18.60 -12.33 59.32
C MET A 218 18.71 -10.86 58.92
N LEU A 219 17.66 -10.36 58.26
CA LEU A 219 17.66 -9.02 57.66
C LEU A 219 17.93 -7.90 58.67
N GLN A 220 17.30 -7.95 59.84
CA GLN A 220 17.45 -6.89 60.86
C GLN A 220 18.88 -6.83 61.42
N ASP A 221 19.48 -7.98 61.68
CA ASP A 221 20.86 -8.04 62.19
C ASP A 221 21.86 -7.60 61.12
N SER A 222 21.58 -7.90 59.84
CA SER A 222 22.41 -7.42 58.74
C SER A 222 22.48 -5.88 58.68
N LEU A 223 21.33 -5.19 58.83
CA LEU A 223 21.23 -3.73 58.84
C LEU A 223 22.08 -3.13 59.97
N VAL A 224 22.01 -3.71 61.17
CA VAL A 224 22.81 -3.27 62.32
C VAL A 224 24.31 -3.40 62.02
N HIS A 225 24.74 -4.55 61.51
CA HIS A 225 26.15 -4.79 61.20
C HIS A 225 26.68 -3.89 60.07
N TYR A 226 25.86 -3.58 59.06
CA TYR A 226 26.24 -2.63 58.03
C TYR A 226 26.41 -1.22 58.55
N HIS A 227 25.52 -0.71 59.41
CA HIS A 227 25.69 0.61 60.05
C HIS A 227 26.98 0.67 60.89
N MET A 228 27.25 -0.36 61.71
CA MET A 228 28.50 -0.44 62.46
C MET A 228 29.72 -0.44 61.55
N ALA A 229 29.67 -1.18 60.44
CA ALA A 229 30.75 -1.22 59.47
C ALA A 229 30.98 0.16 58.82
N VAL A 230 29.92 0.85 58.43
CA VAL A 230 29.97 2.21 57.85
C VAL A 230 30.66 3.18 58.80
N GLU A 231 30.30 3.20 60.08
CA GLU A 231 30.92 4.08 61.08
C GLU A 231 32.41 3.78 61.28
N LEU A 232 32.77 2.50 61.41
CA LEU A 232 34.14 2.07 61.61
C LEU A 232 35.02 2.39 60.40
N LEU A 233 34.57 2.01 59.19
CA LEU A 233 35.32 2.18 57.94
C LEU A 233 35.46 3.65 57.53
N ARG A 234 34.42 4.46 57.75
CA ARG A 234 34.47 5.91 57.49
C ARG A 234 35.54 6.59 58.36
N SER A 235 35.67 6.19 59.62
CA SER A 235 36.66 6.80 60.53
C SER A 235 38.12 6.46 60.22
N VAL A 236 38.38 5.46 59.36
CA VAL A 236 39.72 5.05 58.91
C VAL A 236 39.94 5.26 57.41
N ASN A 237 39.03 5.99 56.76
CA ASN A 237 39.07 6.30 55.32
C ASN A 237 39.25 5.07 54.42
N ASP A 238 38.67 3.93 54.79
CA ASP A 238 38.70 2.72 53.97
C ASP A 238 37.56 2.76 52.94
N PHE A 239 37.72 3.61 51.91
CA PHE A 239 36.64 3.96 50.98
C PHE A 239 36.09 2.76 50.20
N LEU A 240 36.94 1.82 49.78
CA LEU A 240 36.50 0.65 49.02
C LEU A 240 35.52 -0.21 49.83
N TRP A 241 35.88 -0.54 51.07
CA TRP A 241 35.05 -1.34 51.96
C TRP A 241 33.88 -0.55 52.53
N LEU A 242 34.04 0.77 52.72
CA LEU A 242 32.93 1.66 53.06
C LEU A 242 31.86 1.65 51.95
N GLY A 243 32.28 1.71 50.68
CA GLY A 243 31.37 1.54 49.54
C GLY A 243 30.62 0.22 49.59
N ALA A 244 31.31 -0.89 49.91
CA ALA A 244 30.68 -2.21 50.05
C ALA A 244 29.72 -2.32 51.23
N ALA A 245 30.02 -1.67 52.36
CA ALA A 245 29.11 -1.62 53.50
C ALA A 245 27.85 -0.81 53.16
N LEU A 246 27.99 0.30 52.43
CA LEU A 246 26.87 1.10 51.94
C LEU A 246 26.04 0.33 50.90
N GLU A 247 26.67 -0.35 49.94
CA GLU A 247 25.96 -1.19 48.96
C GLU A 247 25.18 -2.32 49.64
N GLY A 248 25.77 -2.98 50.65
CA GLY A 248 25.10 -4.01 51.46
C GLY A 248 23.92 -3.43 52.24
N LEU A 249 24.09 -2.26 52.86
CA LEU A 249 23.01 -1.54 53.56
C LEU A 249 21.86 -1.17 52.62
N CYS A 250 22.17 -0.67 51.43
CA CYS A 250 21.18 -0.40 50.39
C CYS A 250 20.46 -1.68 49.99
N SER A 251 21.19 -2.76 49.73
CA SER A 251 20.62 -4.02 49.26
C SER A 251 19.68 -4.64 50.30
N ALA A 252 20.08 -4.65 51.58
CA ALA A 252 19.21 -5.06 52.68
C ALA A 252 17.96 -4.17 52.80
N SER A 253 18.11 -2.85 52.65
CA SER A 253 16.96 -1.92 52.69
C SER A 253 16.03 -2.10 51.49
N VAL A 254 16.56 -2.44 50.31
CA VAL A 254 15.78 -2.76 49.11
C VAL A 254 14.97 -4.05 49.33
N ILE A 255 15.60 -5.10 49.87
CA ILE A 255 14.91 -6.36 50.20
C ILE A 255 13.76 -6.12 51.19
N TYR A 256 13.94 -5.21 52.15
CA TYR A 256 12.90 -4.81 53.10
C TYR A 256 11.71 -4.10 52.44
N HIS A 257 11.97 -3.06 51.63
CA HIS A 257 10.92 -2.22 51.03
C HIS A 257 10.27 -2.84 49.79
N TYR A 258 11.01 -3.67 49.06
CA TYR A 258 10.58 -4.24 47.77
C TYR A 258 10.70 -5.77 47.79
N PRO A 259 9.90 -6.48 48.61
CA PRO A 259 9.97 -7.95 48.73
C PRO A 259 9.63 -8.69 47.43
N GLY A 260 8.97 -8.03 46.47
CA GLY A 260 8.74 -8.54 45.11
C GLY A 260 9.99 -8.58 44.22
N GLY A 261 11.08 -7.95 44.67
CA GLY A 261 12.37 -7.92 43.99
C GLY A 261 12.50 -6.84 42.91
N THR A 262 13.74 -6.58 42.51
CA THR A 262 14.11 -5.55 41.52
C THR A 262 14.40 -6.05 40.11
N GLY A 263 14.38 -7.37 39.91
CA GLY A 263 14.79 -8.03 38.65
C GLY A 263 13.78 -8.07 37.49
N GLY A 264 12.75 -7.23 37.47
CA GLY A 264 11.71 -7.25 36.42
C GLY A 264 10.83 -8.53 36.43
N LYS A 265 9.79 -8.56 35.59
CA LYS A 265 8.81 -9.68 35.55
C LYS A 265 9.45 -10.99 35.09
N VAL A 266 9.97 -11.78 36.04
CA VAL A 266 10.06 -13.24 35.89
C VAL A 266 8.70 -13.79 36.33
N GLY A 267 8.16 -14.78 35.60
CA GLY A 267 6.82 -15.35 35.78
C GLY A 267 6.44 -15.74 37.23
N PRO A 268 5.18 -16.13 37.47
CA PRO A 268 4.58 -16.14 38.80
C PRO A 268 5.41 -16.97 39.79
N ARG A 269 6.20 -16.28 40.62
CA ARG A 269 6.76 -16.87 41.84
C ARG A 269 5.57 -17.13 42.76
N ARG A 270 5.21 -18.40 42.95
CA ARG A 270 4.16 -18.79 43.91
C ARG A 270 4.59 -18.35 45.31
N ALA A 271 4.11 -17.20 45.75
CA ALA A 271 4.01 -16.88 47.17
C ALA A 271 2.72 -17.53 47.69
N GLN A 272 2.85 -18.60 48.47
CA GLN A 272 1.72 -19.08 49.27
C GLN A 272 1.55 -18.13 50.48
N GLY A 273 0.39 -17.46 50.49
CA GLY A 273 -0.39 -17.02 51.66
C GLY A 273 0.31 -16.45 52.90
N GLY A 274 0.05 -15.17 53.17
CA GLY A 274 0.30 -14.55 54.48
C GLY A 274 0.07 -13.05 54.47
N SER A 275 -1.18 -12.60 54.38
CA SER A 275 -1.56 -11.18 54.54
C SER A 275 -1.46 -10.75 56.00
N LEU A 276 -0.63 -9.75 56.32
CA LEU A 276 -0.82 -8.91 57.50
C LEU A 276 -0.79 -7.43 57.11
N SER A 277 -1.84 -6.75 57.54
CA SER A 277 -2.23 -5.38 57.21
C SER A 277 -1.29 -4.35 57.83
N ALA A 278 -1.05 -3.25 57.12
CA ALA A 278 -0.30 -2.09 57.60
C ALA A 278 -1.22 -0.86 57.65
N GLU A 279 -1.75 -0.54 58.83
CA GLU A 279 -2.34 0.78 59.12
C GLU A 279 -2.22 1.10 60.61
N ALA A 280 -1.47 2.15 60.96
CA ALA A 280 -1.82 3.19 61.94
C ALA A 280 -0.63 4.13 62.16
N GLY A 281 -0.81 5.41 61.79
CA GLY A 281 0.17 6.47 62.00
C GLY A 281 0.00 7.24 63.32
N ASN A 282 0.95 8.17 63.51
CA ASN A 282 0.93 9.40 64.31
C ASN A 282 1.24 9.37 65.83
N ARG A 283 2.44 9.84 66.23
CA ARG A 283 2.70 11.19 66.85
C ARG A 283 4.12 11.31 67.43
N HIS A 284 4.72 12.49 67.25
CA HIS A 284 6.04 12.94 67.73
C HIS A 284 6.09 13.33 69.22
N ARG A 285 7.23 13.09 69.90
CA ARG A 285 8.10 14.12 70.56
C ARG A 285 9.40 13.51 71.16
N PRO A 286 10.49 14.29 71.32
CA PRO A 286 11.85 13.79 71.59
C PRO A 286 12.28 13.87 73.07
N GLY A 287 13.17 12.96 73.52
CA GLY A 287 13.78 13.02 74.85
C GLY A 287 14.96 12.05 75.08
N ALA A 288 16.14 12.66 75.29
CA ALA A 288 17.31 12.28 76.09
C ALA A 288 17.98 10.89 76.00
N LEU A 289 19.30 10.94 75.77
CA LEU A 289 20.32 9.90 75.95
C LEU A 289 20.48 9.50 77.42
N THR A 290 20.54 8.20 77.72
CA THR A 290 21.41 7.65 78.79
C THR A 290 21.88 6.23 78.45
N SER A 291 23.11 5.95 78.88
CA SER A 291 23.90 4.74 78.72
C SER A 291 23.48 3.56 79.61
N ASN A 292 23.83 2.35 79.15
CA ASN A 292 24.04 1.06 79.85
C ASN A 292 22.93 0.00 79.79
N GLY A 293 23.33 -1.20 79.34
CA GLY A 293 22.72 -2.49 79.66
C GLY A 293 21.68 -3.00 78.66
N ILE A 294 22.11 -3.86 77.71
CA ILE A 294 21.22 -4.61 76.83
C ILE A 294 20.77 -5.87 77.58
N ASN A 295 19.48 -5.96 77.91
CA ASN A 295 18.79 -7.23 78.13
C ASN A 295 17.67 -7.37 77.09
N ALA A 296 17.54 -8.59 76.58
CA ALA A 296 16.65 -8.99 75.49
C ALA A 296 15.17 -9.03 75.92
N ASP A 297 14.30 -8.95 74.94
CA ASP A 297 12.87 -9.28 75.00
C ASP A 297 11.94 -8.25 75.67
N THR A 298 11.75 -7.11 74.98
CA THR A 298 10.43 -6.45 74.76
C THR A 298 10.50 -5.13 73.98
N SER A 299 11.70 -4.66 73.58
CA SER A 299 11.89 -3.41 72.82
C SER A 299 11.97 -3.58 71.28
N ALA A 300 11.74 -4.79 70.77
CA ALA A 300 12.25 -5.16 69.47
C ALA A 300 11.39 -4.72 68.26
N GLU A 301 10.06 -4.52 68.35
CA GLU A 301 9.27 -4.18 67.15
C GLU A 301 9.34 -2.70 66.75
N ILE A 302 9.43 -1.77 67.70
CA ILE A 302 9.45 -0.31 67.42
C ILE A 302 10.87 0.19 67.07
N GLY A 303 11.92 -0.57 67.42
CA GLY A 303 13.32 -0.26 67.12
C GLY A 303 13.85 -0.82 65.79
N ARG A 304 13.26 -1.91 65.26
CA ARG A 304 13.71 -2.61 64.04
C ARG A 304 13.61 -1.75 62.77
N ALA A 305 12.57 -0.94 62.64
CA ALA A 305 12.39 -0.06 61.47
C ALA A 305 13.39 1.11 61.40
N LYS A 306 14.11 1.44 62.48
CA LYS A 306 15.01 2.61 62.52
C LYS A 306 16.32 2.42 61.75
N ASN A 307 16.73 1.19 61.49
CA ASN A 307 18.02 0.92 60.83
C ASN A 307 17.88 0.72 59.31
N CYS A 308 16.65 0.57 58.80
CA CYS A 308 16.42 0.49 57.36
C CYS A 308 16.49 1.88 56.73
N LEU A 309 17.17 2.02 55.59
CA LEU A 309 17.16 3.26 54.83
C LEU A 309 15.77 3.55 54.27
N SER A 310 15.38 4.82 54.15
CA SER A 310 14.19 5.21 53.37
C SER A 310 14.42 4.97 51.87
N PRO A 311 13.36 4.84 51.05
CA PRO A 311 13.48 4.74 49.60
C PRO A 311 14.36 5.80 48.95
N GLU A 312 14.33 7.03 49.46
CA GLU A 312 15.14 8.16 49.00
C GLU A 312 16.61 8.00 49.41
N ASP A 313 16.85 7.67 50.68
CA ASP A 313 18.21 7.48 51.23
C ASP A 313 18.95 6.33 50.53
N ILE A 314 18.25 5.27 50.11
CA ILE A 314 18.85 4.16 49.36
C ILE A 314 19.61 4.68 48.13
N ILE A 315 19.02 5.63 47.40
CA ILE A 315 19.63 6.18 46.19
C ILE A 315 20.82 7.07 46.53
N GLU A 316 20.73 7.90 47.56
CA GLU A 316 21.85 8.72 48.03
C GLU A 316 23.04 7.85 48.48
N LYS A 317 22.76 6.75 49.18
CA LYS A 317 23.79 5.81 49.64
C LYS A 317 24.39 5.00 48.48
N TYR A 318 23.62 4.66 47.45
CA TYR A 318 24.18 4.13 46.21
C TYR A 318 25.08 5.15 45.51
N LYS A 319 24.69 6.43 45.41
CA LYS A 319 25.56 7.49 44.85
C LYS A 319 26.89 7.59 45.63
N GLU A 320 26.83 7.54 46.96
CA GLU A 320 28.01 7.54 47.83
C GLU A 320 28.89 6.30 47.59
N ALA A 321 28.29 5.10 47.54
CA ALA A 321 29.00 3.85 47.28
C ALA A 321 29.71 3.84 45.91
N ILE A 322 28.99 4.24 44.85
CA ILE A 322 29.51 4.32 43.47
C ILE A 322 30.66 5.33 43.38
N SER A 323 30.52 6.50 44.01
CA SER A 323 31.60 7.48 44.11
C SER A 323 32.86 6.92 44.78
N TYR A 324 32.70 6.09 45.82
CA TYR A 324 33.83 5.43 46.45
C TYR A 324 34.46 4.34 45.57
N TYR A 325 33.68 3.57 44.81
CA TYR A 325 34.22 2.61 43.86
C TYR A 325 35.01 3.29 42.74
N GLY A 326 34.51 4.40 42.19
CA GLY A 326 35.18 5.17 41.14
C GLY A 326 36.57 5.72 41.52
N LYS A 327 36.93 5.73 42.80
CA LYS A 327 38.30 6.06 43.25
C LYS A 327 39.33 4.97 42.91
N TYR A 328 38.90 3.76 42.57
CA TYR A 328 39.78 2.60 42.38
C TYR A 328 39.70 2.07 40.94
N LYS A 329 40.80 2.18 40.19
CA LYS A 329 40.88 1.70 38.78
C LYS A 329 40.50 0.22 38.59
N ASN A 330 40.71 -0.62 39.60
CA ASN A 330 40.43 -2.06 39.55
C ASN A 330 39.02 -2.44 40.05
N ALA A 331 38.20 -1.46 40.41
CA ALA A 331 36.83 -1.67 40.91
C ALA A 331 35.74 -1.27 39.91
N GLY A 332 36.07 -0.95 38.65
CA GLY A 332 35.10 -0.51 37.64
C GLY A 332 33.94 -1.50 37.38
N VAL A 333 34.19 -2.81 37.52
CA VAL A 333 33.12 -3.81 37.44
C VAL A 333 32.12 -3.67 38.60
N ILE A 334 32.63 -3.49 39.83
CA ILE A 334 31.79 -3.29 41.03
C ILE A 334 31.00 -1.98 40.91
N GLU A 335 31.67 -0.92 40.45
CA GLU A 335 31.06 0.39 40.20
C GLU A 335 29.88 0.27 39.21
N LEU A 336 30.08 -0.41 38.09
CA LEU A 336 29.06 -0.63 37.09
C LEU A 336 27.87 -1.44 37.63
N GLU A 337 28.14 -2.53 38.33
CA GLU A 337 27.07 -3.37 38.87
C GLU A 337 26.28 -2.64 39.97
N ALA A 338 26.93 -1.81 40.79
CA ALA A 338 26.24 -0.95 41.74
C ALA A 338 25.35 0.09 41.02
N CYS A 339 25.82 0.68 39.91
CA CYS A 339 25.00 1.53 39.04
C CYS A 339 23.77 0.78 38.50
N VAL A 340 23.93 -0.45 38.01
CA VAL A 340 22.82 -1.27 37.49
C VAL A 340 21.79 -1.57 38.59
N LYS A 341 22.23 -1.92 39.81
CA LYS A 341 21.34 -2.12 40.97
C LYS A 341 20.56 -0.85 41.30
N ALA A 342 21.23 0.29 41.38
CA ALA A 342 20.59 1.59 41.64
C ALA A 342 19.55 1.95 40.58
N VAL A 343 19.83 1.72 39.30
CA VAL A 343 18.89 1.93 38.18
C VAL A 343 17.65 1.05 38.33
N ARG A 344 17.80 -0.22 38.72
CA ARG A 344 16.67 -1.13 38.93
C ARG A 344 15.77 -0.68 40.09
N VAL A 345 16.37 -0.18 41.17
CA VAL A 345 15.62 0.43 42.29
C VAL A 345 14.86 1.67 41.81
N LEU A 346 15.51 2.57 41.07
CA LEU A 346 14.88 3.78 40.53
C LEU A 346 13.75 3.47 39.53
N ALA A 347 13.86 2.39 38.76
CA ALA A 347 12.82 1.93 37.86
C ALA A 347 11.54 1.56 38.63
N ILE A 348 11.64 0.84 39.75
CA ILE A 348 10.50 0.49 40.61
C ILE A 348 9.93 1.73 41.29
N GLN A 349 10.80 2.64 41.73
CA GLN A 349 10.40 3.94 42.29
C GLN A 349 9.78 4.88 41.23
N LYS A 350 9.75 4.48 39.94
CA LYS A 350 9.26 5.28 38.81
C LYS A 350 10.01 6.62 38.64
N ARG A 351 11.29 6.67 39.01
CA ARG A 351 12.17 7.85 38.91
C ARG A 351 13.06 7.77 37.67
N SER A 352 12.45 7.74 36.49
CA SER A 352 13.15 7.48 35.22
C SER A 352 14.24 8.50 34.86
N MET A 353 14.08 9.77 35.25
CA MET A 353 15.08 10.81 34.95
C MET A 353 16.40 10.56 35.67
N GLU A 354 16.35 10.28 36.97
CA GLU A 354 17.55 9.96 37.77
C GLU A 354 18.15 8.62 37.35
N ALA A 355 17.32 7.63 37.02
CA ALA A 355 17.80 6.36 36.47
C ALA A 355 18.61 6.59 35.18
N SER A 356 18.15 7.48 34.31
CA SER A 356 18.87 7.86 33.10
C SER A 356 20.21 8.56 33.38
N GLU A 357 20.35 9.30 34.48
CA GLU A 357 21.61 9.94 34.87
C GLU A 357 22.65 8.88 35.25
N PHE A 358 22.26 7.88 36.06
CA PHE A 358 23.12 6.74 36.38
C PHE A 358 23.56 5.98 35.12
N LEU A 359 22.63 5.73 34.18
CA LEU A 359 22.94 5.03 32.93
C LEU A 359 23.90 5.83 32.04
N GLN A 360 23.79 7.16 32.00
CA GLN A 360 24.73 8.01 31.26
C GLN A 360 26.15 7.91 31.84
N ASN A 361 26.28 7.97 33.17
CA ASN A 361 27.57 7.82 33.85
C ASN A 361 28.14 6.41 33.67
N ALA A 362 27.29 5.38 33.69
CA ALA A 362 27.67 3.98 33.52
C ALA A 362 28.35 3.67 32.18
N VAL A 363 28.08 4.44 31.12
CA VAL A 363 28.75 4.30 29.81
C VAL A 363 30.23 4.68 29.89
N TYR A 364 30.59 5.63 30.75
CA TYR A 364 31.97 6.12 30.89
C TYR A 364 32.81 5.34 31.90
N ILE A 365 32.20 4.41 32.64
CA ILE A 365 32.95 3.54 33.56
C ILE A 365 33.96 2.73 32.75
N ASN A 366 35.23 2.88 33.12
CA ASN A 366 36.35 2.21 32.47
C ASN A 366 36.40 0.77 32.95
N LEU A 367 35.80 -0.10 32.15
CA LEU A 367 36.06 -1.53 32.20
C LEU A 367 37.31 -1.75 31.36
N ARG A 368 38.27 -2.54 31.86
CA ARG A 368 39.46 -2.97 31.10
C ARG A 368 39.04 -3.48 29.71
N GLN A 369 40.00 -3.63 28.80
CA GLN A 369 39.74 -3.99 27.40
C GLN A 369 38.69 -5.12 27.25
N LEU A 370 37.48 -4.73 26.87
CA LEU A 370 36.34 -5.64 26.69
C LEU A 370 36.46 -6.37 25.36
N SER A 371 36.09 -7.64 25.34
CA SER A 371 35.86 -8.39 24.10
C SER A 371 34.69 -7.79 23.31
N GLU A 372 34.55 -8.18 22.05
CA GLU A 372 33.45 -7.72 21.20
C GLU A 372 32.10 -8.24 21.71
N GLU A 373 32.07 -9.47 22.20
CA GLU A 373 30.91 -10.11 22.83
C GLU A 373 30.48 -9.37 24.11
N GLU A 374 31.45 -8.98 24.94
CA GLU A 374 31.19 -8.21 26.16
C GLU A 374 30.65 -6.81 25.84
N LYS A 375 31.11 -6.18 24.75
CA LYS A 375 30.55 -4.90 24.27
C LYS A 375 29.10 -5.08 23.80
N ILE A 376 28.80 -6.12 23.04
CA ILE A 376 27.42 -6.44 22.60
C ILE A 376 26.52 -6.63 23.82
N GLN A 377 26.96 -7.39 24.82
CA GLN A 377 26.22 -7.62 26.05
C GLN A 377 26.00 -6.32 26.83
N ARG A 378 27.05 -5.48 26.99
CA ARG A 378 26.95 -4.18 27.66
C ARG A 378 25.87 -3.30 27.05
N TYR A 379 25.88 -3.16 25.72
CA TYR A 379 24.90 -2.32 25.02
C TYR A 379 23.50 -2.91 25.02
N SER A 380 23.37 -4.24 24.95
CA SER A 380 22.08 -4.93 25.05
C SER A 380 21.42 -4.67 26.41
N ILE A 381 22.19 -4.77 27.50
CA ILE A 381 21.67 -4.49 28.85
C ILE A 381 21.36 -3.00 29.03
N LEU A 382 22.19 -2.10 28.52
CA LEU A 382 21.85 -0.67 28.54
C LEU A 382 20.52 -0.42 27.83
N SER A 383 20.26 -1.06 26.69
CA SER A 383 18.96 -1.01 26.02
C SER A 383 17.84 -1.49 26.93
N GLU A 384 17.98 -2.68 27.53
CA GLU A 384 16.96 -3.24 28.43
C GLU A 384 16.67 -2.34 29.63
N LEU A 385 17.70 -1.74 30.23
CA LEU A 385 17.52 -0.81 31.36
C LEU A 385 16.80 0.47 30.93
N TYR A 386 17.12 1.03 29.75
CA TYR A 386 16.38 2.15 29.19
C TYR A 386 14.93 1.79 28.85
N GLU A 387 14.69 0.57 28.39
CA GLU A 387 13.34 0.05 28.15
C GLU A 387 12.54 -0.04 29.45
N CYS A 388 13.14 -0.58 30.52
CA CYS A 388 12.51 -0.72 31.83
C CYS A 388 12.08 0.61 32.46
N ILE A 389 12.80 1.70 32.17
CA ILE A 389 12.45 3.05 32.66
C ILE A 389 11.54 3.85 31.70
N GLY A 390 11.12 3.24 30.57
CA GLY A 390 10.21 3.84 29.59
C GLY A 390 10.86 4.75 28.55
N PHE A 391 12.20 4.73 28.42
CA PHE A 391 12.94 5.57 27.47
C PHE A 391 13.22 4.80 26.16
N HIS A 392 12.14 4.45 25.45
CA HIS A 392 12.17 3.57 24.26
C HIS A 392 13.15 4.01 23.16
N ARG A 393 13.31 5.33 22.93
CA ARG A 393 14.27 5.83 21.91
C ARG A 393 15.73 5.60 22.32
N LYS A 394 16.07 5.79 23.60
CA LYS A 394 17.42 5.50 24.12
C LYS A 394 17.67 3.99 24.14
N SER A 395 16.66 3.21 24.49
CA SER A 395 16.68 1.75 24.38
C SER A 395 17.03 1.30 22.96
N ALA A 396 16.26 1.76 21.96
CA ALA A 396 16.50 1.46 20.55
C ALA A 396 17.90 1.93 20.08
N PHE A 397 18.39 3.07 20.56
CA PHE A 397 19.74 3.54 20.26
C PHE A 397 20.83 2.56 20.74
N PHE A 398 20.78 2.14 22.00
CA PHE A 398 21.78 1.18 22.52
C PHE A 398 21.62 -0.20 21.88
N LYS A 399 20.40 -0.64 21.59
CA LYS A 399 20.15 -1.90 20.86
C LYS A 399 20.71 -1.85 19.43
N ARG A 400 20.58 -0.72 18.75
CA ARG A 400 21.18 -0.49 17.43
C ARG A 400 22.70 -0.52 17.50
N ILE A 401 23.32 0.07 18.53
CA ILE A 401 24.78 -0.04 18.73
C ILE A 401 25.18 -1.51 18.94
N ALA A 402 24.45 -2.26 19.77
CA ALA A 402 24.69 -3.69 19.96
C ALA A 402 24.59 -4.46 18.63
N ALA A 403 23.58 -4.16 17.82
CA ALA A 403 23.41 -4.73 16.49
C ALA A 403 24.61 -4.47 15.58
N MET A 404 25.11 -3.22 15.53
CA MET A 404 26.28 -2.87 14.74
C MET A 404 27.56 -3.55 15.25
N GLN A 405 27.67 -3.76 16.56
CA GLN A 405 28.80 -4.45 17.17
C GLN A 405 28.84 -5.95 16.79
N CYS A 406 27.69 -6.60 16.59
CA CYS A 406 27.63 -7.96 16.03
C CYS A 406 28.30 -8.08 14.65
N ALA A 407 28.46 -6.95 13.95
CA ALA A 407 29.07 -6.88 12.63
C ALA A 407 30.34 -6.02 12.58
N ALA A 408 31.03 -5.87 13.72
CA ALA A 408 32.25 -5.10 13.80
C ALA A 408 33.36 -5.69 12.89
N PRO A 409 34.18 -4.86 12.22
CA PRO A 409 35.25 -5.35 11.34
C PRO A 409 36.33 -6.18 12.04
N SER A 410 36.43 -6.07 13.37
CA SER A 410 37.30 -6.84 14.24
C SER A 410 36.93 -8.32 14.36
N ILE A 411 35.68 -8.69 14.04
CA ILE A 411 35.17 -10.05 14.18
C ILE A 411 35.44 -10.82 12.87
N PRO A 412 36.18 -11.95 12.90
CA PRO A 412 36.48 -12.73 11.69
C PRO A 412 35.23 -13.22 10.94
N GLU A 413 34.19 -13.62 11.69
CA GLU A 413 32.90 -14.05 11.17
C GLU A 413 31.77 -13.20 11.76
N PRO A 414 31.44 -12.06 11.12
CA PRO A 414 30.38 -11.16 11.58
C PRO A 414 29.00 -11.84 11.69
N GLY A 415 28.34 -11.67 12.83
CA GLY A 415 27.01 -12.21 13.12
C GLY A 415 25.87 -11.43 12.47
N TRP A 416 25.82 -11.37 11.13
CA TRP A 416 24.83 -10.57 10.39
C TRP A 416 23.37 -10.93 10.68
N ARG A 417 23.08 -12.21 10.99
CA ARG A 417 21.73 -12.64 11.43
C ARG A 417 21.32 -12.00 12.75
N ALA A 418 22.23 -11.96 13.72
CA ALA A 418 21.99 -11.31 15.02
C ALA A 418 21.88 -9.78 14.86
N CYS A 419 22.76 -9.20 14.03
CA CYS A 419 22.68 -7.78 13.64
C CYS A 419 21.29 -7.42 13.10
N TYR A 420 20.83 -8.14 12.07
CA TYR A 420 19.52 -7.91 11.47
C TYR A 420 18.37 -8.05 12.47
N LYS A 421 18.38 -9.11 13.29
CA LYS A 421 17.37 -9.32 14.34
C LYS A 421 17.31 -8.15 15.33
N LEU A 422 18.47 -7.74 15.86
CA LEU A 422 18.53 -6.62 16.80
C LEU A 422 18.08 -5.30 16.17
N LEU A 423 18.37 -5.06 14.87
CA LEU A 423 17.87 -3.89 14.14
C LEU A 423 16.35 -3.89 14.04
N LEU A 424 15.71 -5.03 13.75
CA LEU A 424 14.25 -5.14 13.73
C LEU A 424 13.62 -4.80 15.09
N GLU A 425 14.24 -5.24 16.19
CA GLU A 425 13.78 -4.90 17.54
C GLU A 425 13.89 -3.40 17.89
N THR A 426 14.64 -2.61 17.10
CA THR A 426 14.75 -1.16 17.31
C THR A 426 13.64 -0.34 16.66
N LEU A 427 12.89 -0.94 15.72
CA LEU A 427 11.87 -0.26 14.92
C LEU A 427 10.82 0.48 15.78
N PRO A 428 10.22 -0.13 16.83
CA PRO A 428 9.21 0.54 17.63
C PRO A 428 9.74 1.78 18.36
N GLY A 429 11.00 1.73 18.83
CA GLY A 429 11.63 2.85 19.54
C GLY A 429 11.93 4.07 18.65
N TYR A 430 11.90 3.89 17.34
CA TYR A 430 11.96 4.97 16.34
C TYR A 430 10.61 5.28 15.68
N SER A 431 9.51 4.72 16.20
CA SER A 431 8.16 4.85 15.64
C SER A 431 8.08 4.41 14.16
N LEU A 432 8.82 3.36 13.81
CA LEU A 432 8.81 2.74 12.49
C LEU A 432 8.10 1.38 12.58
N SER A 433 7.17 1.16 11.67
CA SER A 433 6.55 -0.15 11.41
C SER A 433 6.99 -0.61 10.02
N LEU A 434 7.03 -1.92 9.77
CA LEU A 434 7.27 -2.49 8.43
C LEU A 434 5.97 -2.86 7.72
N ASP A 435 4.83 -2.37 8.20
CA ASP A 435 3.55 -2.45 7.48
C ASP A 435 3.30 -1.16 6.68
N PRO A 436 3.21 -1.23 5.34
CA PRO A 436 2.91 -0.06 4.51
C PRO A 436 1.57 0.61 4.84
N GLN A 437 0.61 -0.14 5.40
CA GLN A 437 -0.70 0.41 5.75
C GLN A 437 -0.63 1.44 6.87
N ASP A 438 0.34 1.32 7.79
CA ASP A 438 0.55 2.26 8.89
C ASP A 438 0.94 3.67 8.40
N PHE A 439 1.39 3.78 7.14
CA PHE A 439 1.80 5.02 6.49
C PHE A 439 0.75 5.60 5.54
N SER A 440 -0.34 4.88 5.26
CA SER A 440 -1.32 5.27 4.23
C SER A 440 -2.38 6.29 4.71
N LYS A 441 -2.50 6.54 6.03
CA LYS A 441 -3.65 7.25 6.64
C LYS A 441 -3.34 8.56 7.39
N GLY A 442 -2.15 9.16 7.28
CA GLY A 442 -1.90 10.43 7.98
C GLY A 442 -0.50 11.03 7.88
N THR A 443 -0.21 12.03 8.72
CA THR A 443 1.11 12.67 8.87
C THR A 443 2.15 11.67 9.39
N HIS A 444 3.29 11.61 8.72
CA HIS A 444 4.44 10.79 9.09
C HIS A 444 4.78 10.91 10.59
N ARG A 445 4.99 9.77 11.26
CA ARG A 445 5.36 9.72 12.68
C ARG A 445 6.84 9.38 12.84
N GLY A 446 7.51 10.06 13.76
CA GLY A 446 8.94 9.85 14.06
C GLY A 446 9.88 10.70 13.21
N TRP A 447 11.16 10.35 13.21
CA TRP A 447 12.23 11.11 12.55
C TRP A 447 12.65 10.43 11.25
N ALA A 448 12.19 10.95 10.11
CA ALA A 448 12.43 10.36 8.79
C ALA A 448 13.92 10.06 8.53
N ALA A 449 14.82 11.01 8.85
CA ALA A 449 16.27 10.79 8.68
C ALA A 449 16.83 9.58 9.46
N VAL A 450 16.32 9.32 10.66
CA VAL A 450 16.74 8.15 11.47
C VAL A 450 16.12 6.87 10.93
N GLN A 451 14.85 6.92 10.54
CA GLN A 451 14.13 5.77 9.99
C GLN A 451 14.68 5.33 8.64
N MET A 452 14.96 6.26 7.72
CA MET A 452 15.63 5.99 6.45
C MET A 452 17.00 5.35 6.68
N ARG A 453 17.80 5.90 7.61
CA ARG A 453 19.10 5.30 7.97
C ARG A 453 18.97 3.86 8.48
N LEU A 454 17.97 3.60 9.32
CA LEU A 454 17.70 2.26 9.84
C LEU A 454 17.24 1.29 8.73
N LEU A 455 16.40 1.74 7.79
CA LEU A 455 15.99 0.95 6.63
C LEU A 455 17.20 0.62 5.74
N HIS A 456 18.10 1.56 5.49
CA HIS A 456 19.36 1.30 4.79
C HIS A 456 20.25 0.29 5.52
N GLU A 457 20.32 0.35 6.85
CA GLU A 457 21.06 -0.63 7.66
C GLU A 457 20.43 -2.02 7.61
N LEU A 458 19.10 -2.12 7.57
CA LEU A 458 18.38 -3.38 7.35
C LEU A 458 18.66 -3.96 5.95
N VAL A 459 18.67 -3.13 4.91
CA VAL A 459 19.06 -3.53 3.55
C VAL A 459 20.51 -4.03 3.53
N TYR A 460 21.41 -3.30 4.18
CA TYR A 460 22.82 -3.68 4.25
C TYR A 460 23.02 -5.01 4.98
N ALA A 461 22.40 -5.21 6.14
CA ALA A 461 22.45 -6.47 6.88
C ALA A 461 21.85 -7.63 6.06
N SER A 462 20.71 -7.41 5.40
CA SER A 462 20.06 -8.40 4.51
C SER A 462 20.97 -8.83 3.36
N ARG A 463 21.68 -7.88 2.74
CA ARG A 463 22.65 -8.15 1.68
C ARG A 463 23.79 -9.03 2.20
N ARG A 464 24.33 -8.72 3.37
CA ARG A 464 25.44 -9.47 3.97
C ARG A 464 25.02 -10.87 4.44
N MET A 465 23.75 -11.06 4.76
CA MET A 465 23.14 -12.38 5.00
C MET A 465 22.91 -13.18 3.70
N GLY A 466 23.10 -12.58 2.52
CA GLY A 466 22.86 -13.24 1.24
C GLY A 466 21.37 -13.44 0.91
N ASN A 467 20.47 -12.65 1.50
CA ASN A 467 19.03 -12.77 1.27
C ASN A 467 18.51 -11.61 0.39
N PRO A 468 18.45 -11.77 -0.95
CA PRO A 468 18.00 -10.71 -1.86
C PRO A 468 16.53 -10.35 -1.70
N ALA A 469 15.67 -11.30 -1.29
CA ALA A 469 14.24 -11.05 -1.09
C ALA A 469 14.00 -10.00 0.02
N LEU A 470 14.78 -10.05 1.10
CA LEU A 470 14.72 -9.04 2.17
C LEU A 470 15.25 -7.67 1.71
N CYS A 471 16.30 -7.64 0.88
CA CYS A 471 16.78 -6.39 0.28
C CYS A 471 15.68 -5.74 -0.57
N VAL A 472 15.04 -6.51 -1.45
CA VAL A 472 13.92 -6.03 -2.28
C VAL A 472 12.78 -5.53 -1.40
N ARG A 473 12.36 -6.32 -0.40
CA ARG A 473 11.26 -5.93 0.52
C ARG A 473 11.53 -4.62 1.24
N HIS A 474 12.73 -4.42 1.78
CA HIS A 474 13.10 -3.20 2.52
C HIS A 474 13.31 -1.99 1.61
N LEU A 475 13.86 -2.17 0.41
CA LEU A 475 14.02 -1.09 -0.58
C LEU A 475 12.65 -0.67 -1.15
N SER A 476 11.77 -1.62 -1.46
CA SER A 476 10.38 -1.35 -1.82
C SER A 476 9.68 -0.59 -0.69
N PHE A 477 9.84 -1.03 0.56
CA PHE A 477 9.27 -0.35 1.72
C PHE A 477 9.75 1.11 1.83
N LEU A 478 11.07 1.33 1.68
CA LEU A 478 11.68 2.66 1.69
C LEU A 478 11.09 3.56 0.59
N LEU A 479 11.03 3.09 -0.66
CA LEU A 479 10.45 3.87 -1.77
C LEU A 479 8.97 4.14 -1.58
N GLN A 480 8.19 3.19 -1.08
CA GLN A 480 6.75 3.36 -0.91
C GLN A 480 6.39 4.31 0.23
N THR A 481 7.12 4.26 1.35
CA THR A 481 6.77 4.98 2.58
C THR A 481 7.56 6.27 2.79
N MET A 482 8.80 6.35 2.31
CA MET A 482 9.71 7.48 2.53
C MET A 482 10.00 8.31 1.27
N LEU A 483 9.28 8.10 0.17
CA LEU A 483 9.51 8.78 -1.12
C LEU A 483 9.66 10.30 -1.01
N ASP A 484 8.81 10.91 -0.18
CA ASP A 484 8.71 12.36 -0.01
C ASP A 484 9.87 12.95 0.81
N PHE A 485 10.67 12.10 1.48
CA PHE A 485 11.84 12.48 2.27
C PHE A 485 13.18 12.22 1.55
N LEU A 486 13.16 11.48 0.44
CA LEU A 486 14.34 11.17 -0.35
C LEU A 486 14.68 12.34 -1.28
N SER A 487 15.96 12.72 -1.32
CA SER A 487 16.48 13.60 -2.36
C SER A 487 16.44 12.91 -3.73
N ASP A 488 16.52 13.68 -4.82
CA ASP A 488 16.49 13.12 -6.18
C ASP A 488 17.68 12.21 -6.48
N GLN A 489 18.82 12.44 -5.84
CA GLN A 489 19.97 11.54 -5.92
C GLN A 489 19.70 10.23 -5.16
N GLU A 490 19.18 10.30 -3.93
CA GLU A 490 18.85 9.10 -3.16
C GLU A 490 17.76 8.26 -3.86
N LYS A 491 16.76 8.91 -4.49
CA LYS A 491 15.76 8.21 -5.31
C LYS A 491 16.43 7.39 -6.43
N LYS A 492 17.43 7.95 -7.12
CA LYS A 492 18.21 7.24 -8.16
C LYS A 492 19.04 6.09 -7.57
N ASP A 493 19.74 6.33 -6.47
CA ASP A 493 20.61 5.31 -5.85
C ASP A 493 19.80 4.12 -5.28
N VAL A 494 18.65 4.40 -4.66
CA VAL A 494 17.73 3.39 -4.12
C VAL A 494 17.08 2.58 -5.23
N THR A 495 16.62 3.22 -6.31
CA THR A 495 16.01 2.51 -7.45
C THR A 495 17.02 1.65 -8.21
N GLN A 496 18.23 2.16 -8.47
CA GLN A 496 19.31 1.38 -9.08
C GLN A 496 19.68 0.16 -8.21
N SER A 497 19.73 0.34 -6.90
CA SER A 497 19.94 -0.77 -5.96
C SER A 497 18.81 -1.79 -6.02
N LEU A 498 17.55 -1.33 -6.05
CA LEU A 498 16.38 -2.19 -6.15
C LEU A 498 16.40 -3.04 -7.42
N GLU A 499 16.63 -2.43 -8.59
CA GLU A 499 16.73 -3.12 -9.88
C GLU A 499 17.84 -4.18 -9.89
N SER A 500 18.97 -3.89 -9.25
CA SER A 500 20.07 -4.85 -9.12
C SER A 500 19.67 -6.11 -8.33
N TYR A 501 18.82 -5.98 -7.32
CA TYR A 501 18.33 -7.12 -6.54
C TYR A 501 17.14 -7.81 -7.20
N THR A 502 16.21 -7.07 -7.81
CA THR A 502 15.05 -7.65 -8.50
C THR A 502 15.46 -8.46 -9.73
N ALA A 503 16.57 -8.12 -10.38
CA ALA A 503 17.20 -8.95 -11.41
C ALA A 503 17.59 -10.37 -10.92
N LYS A 504 17.80 -10.56 -9.61
CA LYS A 504 18.09 -11.86 -8.99
C LYS A 504 16.86 -12.52 -8.38
N CYS A 505 15.98 -11.71 -7.78
CA CYS A 505 14.78 -12.16 -7.08
C CYS A 505 13.69 -11.09 -7.26
N PRO A 506 12.73 -11.30 -8.16
CA PRO A 506 11.64 -10.34 -8.38
C PRO A 506 10.89 -9.99 -7.09
N GLY A 507 10.41 -8.76 -6.99
CA GLY A 507 9.53 -8.36 -5.89
C GLY A 507 8.14 -8.94 -6.11
N THR A 508 7.62 -9.68 -5.12
CA THR A 508 6.30 -10.32 -5.18
C THR A 508 5.35 -9.82 -4.10
N MET A 509 4.07 -10.11 -4.28
CA MET A 509 3.00 -9.83 -3.30
C MET A 509 2.91 -10.87 -2.17
N GLU A 510 3.90 -11.76 -2.03
CA GLU A 510 3.91 -12.78 -0.99
C GLU A 510 4.39 -12.22 0.37
N VAL A 511 3.89 -12.82 1.46
CA VAL A 511 4.36 -12.49 2.82
C VAL A 511 5.67 -13.23 3.08
N ILE A 512 6.72 -12.50 3.49
CA ILE A 512 7.99 -13.13 3.87
C ILE A 512 7.92 -13.46 5.36
N THR A 513 8.07 -14.74 5.70
CA THR A 513 8.11 -15.20 7.11
C THR A 513 9.56 -15.44 7.50
N LEU A 514 10.02 -14.76 8.55
CA LEU A 514 11.35 -14.93 9.12
C LEU A 514 11.41 -16.16 10.05
N PRO A 515 12.60 -16.71 10.35
CA PRO A 515 12.75 -17.90 11.20
C PRO A 515 12.21 -17.77 12.63
N ASP A 516 12.06 -16.53 13.13
CA ASP A 516 11.49 -16.22 14.45
C ASP A 516 9.96 -16.08 14.43
N GLY A 517 9.33 -16.28 13.26
CA GLY A 517 7.89 -16.16 13.05
C GLY A 517 7.42 -14.75 12.68
N LEU A 518 8.30 -13.75 12.62
CA LEU A 518 7.93 -12.41 12.18
C LEU A 518 7.54 -12.42 10.70
N LYS A 519 6.39 -11.82 10.38
CA LYS A 519 5.85 -11.73 9.01
C LYS A 519 6.03 -10.32 8.45
N LEU A 520 6.68 -10.22 7.30
CA LEU A 520 6.83 -8.97 6.56
C LEU A 520 5.75 -8.91 5.47
N PRO A 521 4.80 -7.97 5.54
CA PRO A 521 3.71 -7.86 4.56
C PRO A 521 4.23 -7.39 3.20
N PRO A 522 3.52 -7.67 2.09
CA PRO A 522 3.86 -7.16 0.78
C PRO A 522 3.81 -5.63 0.72
N VAL A 523 4.61 -5.06 -0.19
CA VAL A 523 4.72 -3.61 -0.36
C VAL A 523 4.25 -3.25 -1.77
N PRO A 524 2.94 -3.01 -1.98
CA PRO A 524 2.45 -2.56 -3.27
C PRO A 524 2.87 -1.13 -3.55
N PHE A 525 3.41 -0.87 -4.74
CA PHE A 525 3.79 0.46 -5.20
C PHE A 525 2.56 1.28 -5.62
N THR A 526 1.87 1.86 -4.64
CA THR A 526 0.76 2.80 -4.90
C THR A 526 1.23 4.23 -5.20
N LYS A 527 2.51 4.53 -4.94
CA LYS A 527 3.14 5.81 -5.30
C LYS A 527 3.94 5.78 -6.60
N LEU A 528 4.09 4.63 -7.27
CA LEU A 528 4.94 4.48 -8.45
C LEU A 528 4.25 3.63 -9.53
N PRO A 529 3.44 4.23 -10.42
CA PRO A 529 3.02 5.63 -10.44
C PRO A 529 1.87 5.93 -9.46
N ILE A 530 1.68 7.22 -9.12
CA ILE A 530 0.52 7.67 -8.32
C ILE A 530 -0.71 7.72 -9.21
N VAL A 531 -1.76 6.98 -8.85
CA VAL A 531 -3.08 7.07 -9.50
C VAL A 531 -3.98 8.03 -8.74
N LYS A 532 -4.56 9.02 -9.44
CA LYS A 532 -5.44 10.06 -8.84
C LYS A 532 -6.92 9.87 -9.15
N SER A 533 -7.26 9.25 -10.27
CA SER A 533 -8.65 8.92 -10.61
C SER A 533 -8.73 7.76 -11.57
N VAL A 534 -9.82 7.01 -11.47
CA VAL A 534 -10.18 5.93 -12.38
C VAL A 534 -11.57 6.21 -12.95
N LYS A 535 -11.73 6.02 -14.25
CA LYS A 535 -13.00 6.23 -14.96
C LYS A 535 -13.22 5.12 -15.97
N LEU A 536 -14.32 4.39 -15.84
CA LEU A 536 -14.78 3.47 -16.88
C LEU A 536 -15.32 4.28 -18.06
N LEU A 537 -14.94 3.91 -19.28
CA LEU A 537 -15.40 4.56 -20.50
C LEU A 537 -16.55 3.76 -21.13
N ASN A 538 -17.48 4.49 -21.73
CA ASN A 538 -18.55 3.90 -22.52
C ASN A 538 -17.97 3.39 -23.85
N LEU A 539 -18.61 2.39 -24.45
CA LEU A 539 -18.23 1.88 -25.76
C LEU A 539 -18.31 3.00 -26.83
N PRO A 540 -17.51 2.90 -27.91
CA PRO A 540 -17.66 3.76 -29.08
C PRO A 540 -19.10 3.78 -29.58
N THR A 541 -19.56 4.90 -30.12
CA THR A 541 -20.95 5.13 -30.56
C THR A 541 -21.50 4.01 -31.44
N SER A 542 -20.68 3.46 -32.34
CA SER A 542 -21.01 2.32 -33.23
C SER A 542 -21.23 0.98 -32.51
N LEU A 543 -20.70 0.81 -31.30
CA LEU A 543 -20.76 -0.42 -30.51
C LEU A 543 -21.71 -0.33 -29.31
N ARG A 544 -22.25 0.86 -29.02
CA ARG A 544 -23.14 1.08 -27.87
C ARG A 544 -24.42 0.26 -28.01
N PRO A 545 -24.79 -0.52 -26.98
CA PRO A 545 -26.04 -1.25 -26.99
C PRO A 545 -27.22 -0.34 -26.61
N HIS A 546 -28.36 -0.61 -27.22
CA HIS A 546 -29.64 0.01 -26.92
C HIS A 546 -30.67 -1.08 -26.61
N LYS A 547 -31.50 -0.85 -25.59
CA LYS A 547 -32.57 -1.79 -25.23
C LYS A 547 -33.86 -1.40 -25.93
N VAL A 548 -34.52 -2.35 -26.58
CA VAL A 548 -35.84 -2.13 -27.20
C VAL A 548 -36.84 -1.76 -26.10
N LYS A 549 -37.43 -0.56 -26.18
CA LYS A 549 -38.51 -0.15 -25.29
C LYS A 549 -39.77 -0.95 -25.63
N SER A 550 -40.09 -1.96 -24.83
CA SER A 550 -41.35 -2.69 -24.98
C SER A 550 -42.52 -1.77 -24.64
N LEU A 551 -43.47 -1.62 -25.58
CA LEU A 551 -44.73 -0.89 -25.37
C LEU A 551 -45.70 -1.65 -24.43
N LEU A 552 -45.41 -2.91 -24.10
CA LEU A 552 -46.26 -3.80 -23.30
C LEU A 552 -45.80 -3.99 -21.86
N GLY A 553 -44.89 -3.15 -21.37
CA GLY A 553 -44.37 -3.20 -20.00
C GLY A 553 -44.29 -1.83 -19.35
N GLN A 554 -45.40 -1.08 -19.36
CA GLN A 554 -45.57 0.01 -18.38
C GLN A 554 -45.65 -0.64 -16.99
N ASN A 555 -44.49 -0.81 -16.35
CA ASN A 555 -44.45 -0.87 -14.91
C ASN A 555 -45.20 0.35 -14.38
N VAL A 556 -46.16 0.09 -13.50
CA VAL A 556 -46.90 1.06 -12.70
C VAL A 556 -45.90 1.76 -11.78
N SER A 557 -45.04 2.59 -12.35
CA SER A 557 -44.28 3.60 -11.62
C SER A 557 -45.17 4.82 -11.60
N THR A 558 -45.78 5.06 -10.44
CA THR A 558 -46.55 6.23 -10.05
C THR A 558 -45.95 7.54 -10.60
N LYS A 559 -46.31 7.92 -11.83
CA LYS A 559 -46.25 9.31 -12.27
C LYS A 559 -47.63 9.88 -11.99
N SER A 560 -47.76 10.44 -10.79
CA SER A 560 -48.86 11.34 -10.45
C SER A 560 -48.98 12.42 -11.54
N PRO A 561 -50.21 12.79 -11.97
CA PRO A 561 -50.40 13.86 -12.96
C PRO A 561 -50.16 15.26 -12.37
N PHE A 562 -49.83 15.38 -11.08
CA PHE A 562 -49.66 16.66 -10.40
C PHE A 562 -48.18 17.08 -10.40
N ILE A 563 -47.92 18.24 -11.02
CA ILE A 563 -46.58 18.83 -11.21
C ILE A 563 -45.95 19.32 -9.89
N TYR A 564 -46.70 19.37 -8.78
CA TYR A 564 -46.16 19.70 -7.45
C TYR A 564 -46.80 18.85 -6.35
N SER A 565 -45.98 18.14 -5.57
CA SER A 565 -46.34 17.54 -4.28
C SER A 565 -45.21 17.79 -3.27
N PRO A 566 -45.35 18.79 -2.36
CA PRO A 566 -44.27 19.21 -1.46
C PRO A 566 -43.94 18.27 -0.29
N ILE A 567 -44.47 17.03 -0.27
CA ILE A 567 -44.36 16.13 0.90
C ILE A 567 -43.40 14.95 0.67
N ILE A 568 -42.94 14.71 -0.57
CA ILE A 568 -41.95 13.64 -0.89
C ILE A 568 -40.49 14.14 -0.80
N ALA A 569 -40.28 15.43 -0.50
CA ALA A 569 -38.97 16.08 -0.51
C ALA A 569 -38.07 15.76 0.70
N HIS A 570 -38.54 15.03 1.72
CA HIS A 570 -37.78 14.83 2.97
C HIS A 570 -37.49 13.37 3.35
N SER A 571 -37.63 12.40 2.45
CA SER A 571 -37.26 10.99 2.70
C SER A 571 -36.11 10.48 1.84
N ARG A 572 -35.34 11.36 1.19
CA ARG A 572 -34.08 11.01 0.50
C ARG A 572 -32.88 11.40 1.35
N GLY A 573 -32.72 10.70 2.48
CA GLY A 573 -31.41 10.54 3.10
C GLY A 573 -30.56 9.64 2.20
N GLU A 574 -29.48 10.21 1.68
CA GLU A 574 -28.21 9.59 1.30
C GLU A 574 -28.18 8.05 1.16
N GLU A 575 -28.38 7.54 -0.06
CA GLU A 575 -27.73 6.32 -0.59
C GLU A 575 -28.06 6.16 -2.08
N ARG A 576 -27.62 7.11 -2.91
CA ARG A 576 -27.48 6.86 -4.35
C ARG A 576 -26.09 6.29 -4.57
N ASN A 577 -25.96 4.96 -4.47
CA ASN A 577 -24.94 4.26 -5.24
C ASN A 577 -25.14 4.66 -6.71
N LYS A 578 -24.26 5.53 -7.21
CA LYS A 578 -24.29 6.03 -8.59
C LYS A 578 -23.92 4.86 -9.50
N LYS A 579 -24.91 4.02 -9.85
CA LYS A 579 -24.77 3.00 -10.88
C LYS A 579 -24.40 3.71 -12.18
N ILE A 580 -23.39 3.21 -12.88
CA ILE A 580 -22.96 3.70 -14.19
C ILE A 580 -24.16 3.66 -15.14
N ASP A 581 -24.32 4.68 -15.98
CA ASP A 581 -25.47 4.90 -16.85
C ASP A 581 -25.36 4.23 -18.22
N PHE A 582 -24.25 3.54 -18.48
CA PHE A 582 -24.01 2.74 -19.67
C PHE A 582 -23.69 1.28 -19.33
N GLN A 583 -23.63 0.46 -20.39
CA GLN A 583 -23.39 -0.98 -20.31
C GLN A 583 -22.20 -1.34 -21.21
N TRP A 584 -21.50 -2.41 -20.83
CA TRP A 584 -20.51 -3.07 -21.69
C TRP A 584 -21.14 -4.31 -22.34
N VAL A 585 -20.49 -4.83 -23.38
CA VAL A 585 -21.00 -5.95 -24.17
C VAL A 585 -19.97 -7.07 -24.12
N GLN A 586 -20.43 -8.30 -23.87
CA GLN A 586 -19.58 -9.49 -23.91
C GLN A 586 -18.81 -9.57 -25.24
N GLY A 587 -17.50 -9.84 -25.17
CA GLY A 587 -16.61 -9.91 -26.33
C GLY A 587 -16.14 -8.56 -26.89
N ASP A 588 -16.65 -7.44 -26.41
CA ASP A 588 -16.20 -6.10 -26.79
C ASP A 588 -15.00 -5.61 -25.98
N VAL A 589 -14.09 -4.91 -26.65
CA VAL A 589 -12.97 -4.23 -25.99
C VAL A 589 -13.53 -3.06 -25.19
N CYS A 590 -13.35 -3.14 -23.88
CA CYS A 590 -13.80 -2.17 -22.92
C CYS A 590 -12.60 -1.37 -22.41
N GLU A 591 -12.78 -0.08 -22.15
CA GLU A 591 -11.71 0.83 -21.81
C GLU A 591 -11.90 1.42 -20.40
N VAL A 592 -10.80 1.47 -19.64
CA VAL A 592 -10.72 2.12 -18.33
C VAL A 592 -9.60 3.15 -18.38
N GLN A 593 -9.94 4.40 -18.14
CA GLN A 593 -8.98 5.49 -18.10
C GLN A 593 -8.51 5.76 -16.66
N LEU A 594 -7.19 5.80 -16.48
CA LEU A 594 -6.52 6.18 -15.25
C LEU A 594 -5.79 7.50 -15.45
N MET A 595 -5.89 8.41 -14.48
CA MET A 595 -5.03 9.59 -14.43
C MET A 595 -3.84 9.28 -13.51
N VAL A 596 -2.66 9.11 -14.10
CA VAL A 596 -1.45 8.70 -13.40
C VAL A 596 -0.43 9.84 -13.34
N TYR A 597 0.47 9.83 -12.36
CA TYR A 597 1.54 10.79 -12.23
C TYR A 597 2.82 10.08 -11.79
N ASN A 598 3.93 10.39 -12.46
CA ASN A 598 5.26 9.91 -12.08
C ASN A 598 5.93 10.93 -11.12
N PRO A 599 6.14 10.62 -9.83
CA PRO A 599 6.83 11.50 -8.89
C PRO A 599 8.37 11.42 -8.95
N MET A 600 8.93 10.60 -9.85
CA MET A 600 10.37 10.40 -9.95
C MET A 600 11.04 11.49 -10.80
N PRO A 601 12.29 11.88 -10.49
CA PRO A 601 13.06 12.89 -11.23
C PRO A 601 13.66 12.34 -12.54
N PHE A 602 13.11 11.24 -13.06
CA PHE A 602 13.53 10.56 -14.28
C PHE A 602 12.35 9.78 -14.88
N GLU A 603 12.52 9.33 -16.12
CA GLU A 603 11.52 8.55 -16.84
C GLU A 603 11.21 7.22 -16.12
N LEU A 604 9.94 6.99 -15.82
CA LEU A 604 9.46 5.80 -15.12
C LEU A 604 8.89 4.80 -16.13
N ARG A 605 9.53 3.64 -16.25
CA ARG A 605 9.01 2.51 -17.02
C ARG A 605 8.07 1.69 -16.16
N VAL A 606 6.86 1.51 -16.65
CA VAL A 606 5.80 0.74 -16.01
C VAL A 606 5.47 -0.43 -16.93
N GLU A 607 5.73 -1.65 -16.50
CA GLU A 607 5.52 -2.86 -17.27
C GLU A 607 4.30 -3.62 -16.75
N ASN A 608 3.65 -4.41 -17.62
CA ASN A 608 2.52 -5.26 -17.26
C ASN A 608 1.43 -4.54 -16.45
N MET A 609 1.08 -3.31 -16.84
CA MET A 609 0.00 -2.59 -16.18
C MET A 609 -1.35 -3.11 -16.68
N GLY A 610 -2.13 -3.73 -15.80
CA GLY A 610 -3.42 -4.35 -16.17
C GLY A 610 -4.48 -4.17 -15.09
N LEU A 611 -5.74 -4.42 -15.42
CA LEU A 611 -6.89 -4.21 -14.53
C LEU A 611 -7.07 -5.41 -13.58
N LEU A 612 -7.38 -5.12 -12.32
CA LEU A 612 -7.86 -6.10 -11.35
C LEU A 612 -9.38 -5.96 -11.24
N THR A 613 -10.10 -7.03 -11.57
CA THR A 613 -11.56 -7.01 -11.64
C THR A 613 -12.17 -8.16 -10.83
N THR A 614 -13.43 -8.01 -10.43
CA THR A 614 -14.26 -9.07 -9.83
C THR A 614 -15.63 -9.10 -10.48
N GLY A 615 -16.28 -10.27 -10.47
CA GLY A 615 -17.59 -10.48 -11.10
C GLY A 615 -17.44 -11.36 -12.34
N VAL A 616 -17.75 -10.81 -13.52
CA VAL A 616 -17.60 -11.53 -14.80
C VAL A 616 -16.15 -11.92 -15.07
N GLU A 617 -15.97 -13.01 -15.81
CA GLU A 617 -14.66 -13.36 -16.37
C GLU A 617 -14.19 -12.26 -17.32
N PHE A 618 -13.01 -11.69 -17.05
CA PHE A 618 -12.49 -10.53 -17.76
C PHE A 618 -11.03 -10.75 -18.14
N GLU A 619 -10.75 -10.65 -19.43
CA GLU A 619 -9.39 -10.72 -19.98
C GLU A 619 -8.81 -9.31 -20.04
N SER A 620 -7.98 -8.96 -19.06
CA SER A 620 -7.23 -7.69 -19.09
C SER A 620 -6.05 -7.81 -20.06
N LEU A 621 -5.86 -6.81 -20.92
CA LEU A 621 -4.71 -6.73 -21.83
C LEU A 621 -3.65 -5.81 -21.20
N PRO A 622 -2.51 -6.33 -20.74
CA PRO A 622 -1.49 -5.52 -20.06
C PRO A 622 -0.84 -4.52 -21.00
N ALA A 623 -0.61 -3.30 -20.49
CA ALA A 623 0.08 -2.23 -21.19
C ALA A 623 1.48 -1.99 -20.59
N ALA A 624 2.42 -1.60 -21.44
CA ALA A 624 3.71 -1.04 -21.01
C ALA A 624 3.71 0.46 -21.29
N LEU A 625 4.18 1.25 -20.33
CA LEU A 625 4.12 2.71 -20.35
C LEU A 625 5.49 3.29 -20.01
N SER A 626 5.82 4.41 -20.63
CA SER A 626 6.98 5.21 -20.27
C SER A 626 6.51 6.60 -19.87
N LEU A 627 6.57 6.90 -18.58
CA LEU A 627 6.09 8.17 -18.03
C LEU A 627 7.25 9.14 -17.89
N PRO A 628 7.20 10.35 -18.46
CA PRO A 628 8.24 11.36 -18.30
C PRO A 628 8.52 11.68 -16.82
N ALA A 629 9.72 12.19 -16.53
CA ALA A 629 10.05 12.70 -15.21
C ALA A 629 9.04 13.75 -14.76
N GLU A 630 8.53 13.63 -13.53
CA GLU A 630 7.57 14.57 -12.95
C GLU A 630 6.39 14.91 -13.90
N SER A 631 5.87 13.91 -14.61
CA SER A 631 5.01 14.02 -15.81
C SER A 631 3.75 14.90 -15.71
N GLY A 632 3.38 15.38 -14.51
CA GLY A 632 2.03 15.83 -14.23
C GLY A 632 1.00 14.71 -14.41
N LEU A 633 -0.28 15.05 -14.45
CA LEU A 633 -1.35 14.09 -14.67
C LEU A 633 -1.36 13.63 -16.13
N TYR A 634 -1.06 12.35 -16.33
CA TYR A 634 -1.00 11.69 -17.63
C TYR A 634 -2.17 10.69 -17.78
N PRO A 635 -2.99 10.79 -18.83
CA PRO A 635 -4.09 9.85 -19.07
C PRO A 635 -3.55 8.53 -19.64
N VAL A 636 -3.88 7.41 -18.99
CA VAL A 636 -3.55 6.06 -19.44
C VAL A 636 -4.85 5.29 -19.64
N THR A 637 -5.04 4.71 -20.82
CA THR A 637 -6.19 3.84 -21.09
C THR A 637 -5.76 2.38 -21.03
N LEU A 638 -6.29 1.64 -20.06
CA LEU A 638 -6.17 0.19 -19.99
C LEU A 638 -7.40 -0.44 -20.64
N VAL A 639 -7.18 -1.56 -21.32
CA VAL A 639 -8.22 -2.24 -22.10
C VAL A 639 -8.37 -3.69 -21.69
N GLY A 640 -9.55 -4.23 -21.88
CA GLY A 640 -9.80 -5.66 -21.68
C GLY A 640 -11.15 -6.10 -22.23
N VAL A 641 -11.38 -7.40 -22.25
CA VAL A 641 -12.55 -8.02 -22.89
C VAL A 641 -13.32 -8.85 -21.85
N PRO A 642 -14.61 -8.55 -21.58
CA PRO A 642 -15.44 -9.39 -20.74
C PRO A 642 -15.86 -10.64 -21.52
N GLN A 643 -15.61 -11.81 -20.95
CA GLN A 643 -15.87 -13.12 -21.56
C GLN A 643 -17.27 -13.65 -21.23
N THR A 644 -17.88 -13.16 -20.16
CA THR A 644 -19.23 -13.57 -19.70
C THR A 644 -20.10 -12.35 -19.36
N THR A 645 -21.42 -12.58 -19.22
CA THR A 645 -22.40 -11.54 -18.88
C THR A 645 -22.56 -11.43 -17.35
N GLY A 646 -23.01 -10.26 -16.88
CA GLY A 646 -23.20 -10.00 -15.45
C GLY A 646 -22.63 -8.66 -15.01
N GLN A 647 -22.45 -8.46 -13.70
CA GLN A 647 -21.80 -7.26 -13.17
C GLN A 647 -20.29 -7.45 -13.07
N ILE A 648 -19.53 -6.45 -13.52
CA ILE A 648 -18.09 -6.38 -13.32
C ILE A 648 -17.74 -5.16 -12.48
N THR A 649 -16.86 -5.35 -11.51
CA THR A 649 -16.29 -4.25 -10.71
C THR A 649 -14.79 -4.19 -10.93
N VAL A 650 -14.29 -2.99 -11.27
CA VAL A 650 -12.86 -2.70 -11.34
C VAL A 650 -12.37 -2.36 -9.93
N ASN A 651 -11.59 -3.27 -9.34
CA ASN A 651 -11.12 -3.17 -7.95
C ASN A 651 -9.75 -2.48 -7.83
N GLY A 652 -9.00 -2.41 -8.93
CA GLY A 652 -7.62 -1.95 -8.90
C GLY A 652 -6.90 -2.18 -10.21
N TYR A 653 -5.57 -2.13 -10.11
CA TYR A 653 -4.66 -2.47 -11.20
C TYR A 653 -3.45 -3.22 -10.64
N HIS A 654 -2.87 -4.08 -11.46
CA HIS A 654 -1.54 -4.63 -11.20
C HIS A 654 -0.50 -3.90 -12.04
N THR A 655 0.75 -3.92 -11.60
CA THR A 655 1.87 -3.26 -12.29
C THR A 655 3.20 -3.89 -11.91
N SER A 656 4.19 -3.80 -12.79
CA SER A 656 5.59 -4.13 -12.53
C SER A 656 6.46 -2.89 -12.73
N VAL A 657 7.10 -2.44 -11.65
CA VAL A 657 7.98 -1.25 -11.66
C VAL A 657 9.27 -1.60 -10.94
N PHE A 658 10.42 -1.32 -11.56
CA PHE A 658 11.75 -1.68 -11.05
C PHE A 658 11.91 -3.18 -10.69
N GLY A 659 11.18 -4.06 -11.40
CA GLY A 659 11.15 -5.50 -11.14
C GLY A 659 10.33 -5.91 -9.90
N VAL A 660 9.48 -5.03 -9.37
CA VAL A 660 8.55 -5.30 -8.28
C VAL A 660 7.13 -5.37 -8.83
N PHE A 661 6.51 -6.54 -8.74
CA PHE A 661 5.10 -6.75 -9.05
C PHE A 661 4.20 -6.26 -7.90
N SER A 662 3.19 -5.46 -8.19
CA SER A 662 2.31 -4.83 -7.22
C SER A 662 0.85 -4.98 -7.62
N ASP A 663 0.00 -5.45 -6.71
CA ASP A 663 -1.45 -5.33 -6.80
C ASP A 663 -1.92 -4.09 -6.02
N CYS A 664 -2.43 -3.11 -6.74
CA CYS A 664 -2.85 -1.82 -6.20
C CYS A 664 -4.39 -1.73 -6.22
N LEU A 665 -5.00 -1.95 -5.05
CA LEU A 665 -6.45 -1.84 -4.87
C LEU A 665 -6.88 -0.38 -4.72
N LEU A 666 -7.98 0.01 -5.39
CA LEU A 666 -8.48 1.39 -5.40
C LEU A 666 -8.86 1.89 -4.00
N ASP A 667 -9.39 1.02 -3.14
CA ASP A 667 -9.77 1.36 -1.76
C ASP A 667 -8.58 1.79 -0.89
N HIS A 668 -7.36 1.41 -1.27
CA HIS A 668 -6.13 1.76 -0.57
C HIS A 668 -5.46 3.03 -1.15
N LEU A 669 -6.00 3.61 -2.22
CA LEU A 669 -5.41 4.77 -2.87
C LEU A 669 -5.95 6.08 -2.27
N PRO A 670 -5.07 6.98 -1.78
CA PRO A 670 -5.51 8.22 -1.15
C PRO A 670 -6.15 9.16 -2.18
N GLY A 671 -7.42 9.49 -1.96
CA GLY A 671 -8.17 10.48 -2.75
C GLY A 671 -8.84 9.93 -4.01
N VAL A 672 -8.72 8.63 -4.30
CA VAL A 672 -9.44 7.97 -5.39
C VAL A 672 -10.84 7.61 -4.92
N LYS A 673 -11.87 8.01 -5.68
CA LYS A 673 -13.26 7.61 -5.42
C LYS A 673 -13.53 6.29 -6.11
N THR A 674 -14.02 5.29 -5.39
CA THR A 674 -14.39 3.98 -5.94
C THR A 674 -15.83 3.94 -6.46
N ASN A 675 -16.65 4.95 -6.14
CA ASN A 675 -18.00 5.11 -6.68
C ASN A 675 -17.94 5.24 -8.21
N GLY A 676 -18.63 4.34 -8.93
CA GLY A 676 -18.65 4.32 -10.39
C GLY A 676 -17.60 3.43 -11.04
N CYS A 677 -17.13 2.39 -10.34
CA CYS A 677 -16.25 1.35 -10.88
C CYS A 677 -16.97 0.02 -11.22
N THR A 678 -18.30 -0.01 -11.11
CA THR A 678 -19.12 -1.19 -11.42
C THR A 678 -20.00 -0.93 -12.62
N VAL A 679 -19.89 -1.79 -13.65
CA VAL A 679 -20.68 -1.72 -14.89
C VAL A 679 -21.35 -3.07 -15.16
N GLU A 680 -22.49 -3.03 -15.84
CA GLU A 680 -23.23 -4.21 -16.26
C GLU A 680 -22.79 -4.62 -17.68
N VAL A 681 -22.38 -5.88 -17.83
CA VAL A 681 -22.02 -6.53 -19.08
C VAL A 681 -23.21 -7.31 -19.60
N ILE A 682 -23.69 -6.93 -20.79
CA ILE A 682 -24.80 -7.58 -21.48
C ILE A 682 -24.30 -8.63 -22.47
N PRO A 683 -25.16 -9.54 -22.97
CA PRO A 683 -24.76 -10.54 -23.95
C PRO A 683 -24.22 -9.96 -25.26
N ALA A 684 -23.43 -10.78 -25.97
CA ALA A 684 -22.79 -10.41 -27.22
C ALA A 684 -23.79 -9.94 -28.29
N LEU A 685 -23.36 -8.94 -29.06
CA LEU A 685 -24.11 -8.35 -30.19
C LEU A 685 -23.23 -8.37 -31.45
N PRO A 686 -23.83 -8.51 -32.65
CA PRO A 686 -23.08 -8.47 -33.91
C PRO A 686 -22.37 -7.12 -34.09
N ARG A 687 -21.30 -7.11 -34.88
CA ARG A 687 -20.56 -5.89 -35.26
C ARG A 687 -20.64 -5.70 -36.76
N VAL A 688 -21.11 -4.55 -37.21
CA VAL A 688 -21.29 -4.26 -38.63
C VAL A 688 -20.38 -3.11 -39.05
N GLN A 689 -19.70 -3.28 -40.18
CA GLN A 689 -18.94 -2.24 -40.85
C GLN A 689 -19.65 -1.83 -42.14
N ILE A 690 -19.72 -0.51 -42.39
CA ILE A 690 -20.35 0.05 -43.59
C ILE A 690 -19.28 0.48 -44.59
N SER A 691 -19.46 0.10 -45.85
CA SER A 691 -18.74 0.68 -46.99
C SER A 691 -19.72 1.06 -48.11
N THR A 692 -19.37 2.06 -48.91
CA THR A 692 -20.30 2.69 -49.88
C THR A 692 -19.67 2.80 -51.26
N SER A 693 -20.50 2.87 -52.32
CA SER A 693 -20.03 3.16 -53.69
C SER A 693 -19.66 4.63 -53.92
N LEU A 694 -20.15 5.54 -53.09
CA LEU A 694 -19.89 6.98 -53.18
C LEU A 694 -18.62 7.39 -52.42
N PRO A 695 -17.92 8.46 -52.86
CA PRO A 695 -16.74 8.97 -52.17
C PRO A 695 -17.09 9.55 -50.81
N ARG A 696 -16.11 9.53 -49.89
CA ARG A 696 -16.25 10.12 -48.55
C ARG A 696 -16.36 11.64 -48.66
N SER A 697 -17.28 12.24 -47.91
CA SER A 697 -17.44 13.68 -47.82
C SER A 697 -16.55 14.27 -46.72
N ALA A 698 -16.01 15.46 -46.96
CA ALA A 698 -15.38 16.29 -45.92
C ALA A 698 -16.41 17.03 -45.05
N HIS A 699 -17.66 17.15 -45.51
CA HIS A 699 -18.74 17.79 -44.77
C HIS A 699 -19.25 16.85 -43.67
N THR A 700 -19.09 17.28 -42.42
CA THR A 700 -19.54 16.50 -41.26
C THR A 700 -20.94 16.95 -40.88
N LEU A 701 -21.95 16.12 -41.19
CA LEU A 701 -23.32 16.36 -40.77
C LEU A 701 -23.42 16.17 -39.25
N GLN A 702 -23.96 17.16 -38.53
CA GLN A 702 -24.30 17.01 -37.11
C GLN A 702 -25.81 16.81 -36.97
N PRO A 703 -26.29 15.62 -36.56
CA PRO A 703 -27.70 15.42 -36.31
C PRO A 703 -28.16 16.21 -35.08
N SER A 704 -29.40 16.69 -35.13
CA SER A 704 -30.07 17.39 -34.01
C SER A 704 -30.20 16.57 -32.72
N SER A 705 -30.00 15.25 -32.77
CA SER A 705 -30.05 14.33 -31.62
C SER A 705 -28.71 14.16 -30.89
N GLY A 706 -27.60 14.67 -31.42
CA GLY A 706 -26.26 14.49 -30.84
C GLY A 706 -25.62 13.12 -31.12
N ASP A 707 -26.20 12.31 -32.00
CA ASP A 707 -25.63 11.02 -32.43
C ASP A 707 -24.42 11.24 -33.37
N GLU A 708 -23.30 10.56 -33.15
CA GLU A 708 -22.16 10.64 -34.07
C GLU A 708 -22.43 9.85 -35.36
N ILE A 709 -22.14 10.46 -36.50
CA ILE A 709 -22.27 9.80 -37.81
C ILE A 709 -20.98 9.04 -38.12
N SER A 710 -21.11 7.74 -38.37
CA SER A 710 -19.98 6.83 -38.55
C SER A 710 -19.26 7.02 -39.89
N THR A 711 -19.96 7.48 -40.92
CA THR A 711 -19.40 7.68 -42.27
C THR A 711 -20.22 8.77 -42.97
N ASN A 712 -19.55 9.69 -43.69
CA ASN A 712 -20.20 10.69 -44.53
C ASN A 712 -19.81 10.45 -45.99
N VAL A 713 -20.78 10.51 -46.90
CA VAL A 713 -20.57 10.39 -48.34
C VAL A 713 -21.15 11.58 -49.06
N SER A 714 -20.57 11.94 -50.20
CA SER A 714 -21.07 13.02 -51.04
C SER A 714 -21.25 12.62 -52.49
N VAL A 715 -22.21 13.26 -53.15
CA VAL A 715 -22.45 13.13 -54.59
C VAL A 715 -22.94 14.47 -55.14
N GLN A 716 -22.53 14.79 -56.36
CA GLN A 716 -23.04 15.92 -57.15
C GLN A 716 -24.01 15.36 -58.19
N LEU A 717 -25.20 15.96 -58.29
CA LEU A 717 -26.26 15.54 -59.20
C LEU A 717 -26.90 16.76 -59.88
N TYR A 718 -27.36 16.59 -61.11
CA TYR A 718 -28.21 17.57 -61.76
C TYR A 718 -29.68 17.42 -61.33
N ASN A 719 -30.43 18.51 -61.31
CA ASN A 719 -31.84 18.50 -60.93
C ASN A 719 -32.65 17.54 -61.84
N GLY A 720 -33.43 16.65 -61.25
CA GLY A 720 -34.14 15.58 -61.97
C GLY A 720 -33.35 14.28 -62.12
N GLU A 721 -32.04 14.27 -61.86
CA GLU A 721 -31.19 13.07 -61.95
C GLU A 721 -31.52 12.05 -60.84
N THR A 722 -31.28 10.78 -61.14
CA THR A 722 -31.39 9.67 -60.19
C THR A 722 -30.09 8.86 -60.17
N GLN A 723 -29.48 8.73 -59.00
CA GLN A 723 -28.22 8.01 -58.80
C GLN A 723 -28.39 6.91 -57.75
N GLN A 724 -27.77 5.75 -57.98
CA GLN A 724 -27.76 4.66 -57.00
C GLN A 724 -26.57 4.75 -56.05
N LEU A 725 -26.84 4.64 -54.76
CA LEU A 725 -25.87 4.45 -53.69
C LEU A 725 -25.92 2.98 -53.24
N ILE A 726 -24.84 2.26 -53.46
CA ILE A 726 -24.67 0.87 -53.02
C ILE A 726 -23.96 0.89 -51.67
N ILE A 727 -24.62 0.33 -50.65
CA ILE A 727 -24.14 0.22 -49.27
C ILE A 727 -23.86 -1.25 -48.98
N LYS A 728 -22.63 -1.57 -48.62
CA LYS A 728 -22.19 -2.90 -48.22
C LYS A 728 -22.09 -2.97 -46.70
N LEU A 729 -22.86 -3.89 -46.10
CA LEU A 729 -22.90 -4.18 -44.68
C LEU A 729 -22.10 -5.45 -44.42
N GLU A 730 -20.91 -5.33 -43.85
CA GLU A 730 -20.06 -6.47 -43.50
C GLU A 730 -20.22 -6.83 -42.02
N ASN A 731 -20.53 -8.09 -41.71
CA ASN A 731 -20.52 -8.58 -40.34
C ASN A 731 -19.08 -8.93 -39.93
N ILE A 732 -18.43 -8.03 -39.20
CA ILE A 732 -17.06 -8.20 -38.67
C ILE A 732 -17.03 -8.79 -37.26
N GLY A 733 -18.19 -9.15 -36.69
CA GLY A 733 -18.33 -9.74 -35.37
C GLY A 733 -18.38 -11.27 -35.37
N THR A 734 -18.56 -11.86 -34.19
CA THR A 734 -18.72 -13.31 -34.01
C THR A 734 -20.17 -13.77 -34.04
N GLU A 735 -21.10 -12.87 -33.69
CA GLU A 735 -22.52 -13.17 -33.68
C GLU A 735 -23.16 -12.98 -35.07
N PRO A 736 -24.13 -13.83 -35.45
CA PRO A 736 -24.90 -13.63 -36.67
C PRO A 736 -25.74 -12.35 -36.57
N LEU A 737 -25.90 -11.65 -37.68
CA LEU A 737 -26.78 -10.50 -37.79
C LEU A 737 -28.16 -10.96 -38.26
N GLU A 738 -29.18 -10.84 -37.42
CA GLU A 738 -30.51 -11.45 -37.66
C GLU A 738 -31.57 -10.43 -38.06
N LYS A 739 -31.48 -9.20 -37.53
CA LYS A 739 -32.45 -8.13 -37.78
C LYS A 739 -31.74 -6.87 -38.25
N LEU A 740 -32.31 -6.23 -39.27
CA LEU A 740 -31.91 -4.92 -39.77
C LEU A 740 -33.16 -4.07 -40.02
N GLU A 741 -33.17 -2.85 -39.49
CA GLU A 741 -34.15 -1.80 -39.74
C GLU A 741 -33.40 -0.57 -40.28
N VAL A 742 -33.82 -0.06 -41.43
CA VAL A 742 -33.22 1.14 -42.04
C VAL A 742 -34.23 2.27 -42.03
N THR A 743 -33.83 3.43 -41.53
CA THR A 743 -34.63 4.66 -41.56
C THR A 743 -33.81 5.80 -42.14
N ALA A 744 -34.45 6.75 -42.79
CA ALA A 744 -33.79 7.96 -43.28
C ALA A 744 -34.39 9.20 -42.62
N LYS A 745 -33.55 10.17 -42.28
CA LYS A 745 -33.96 11.51 -41.85
C LYS A 745 -33.34 12.54 -42.77
N THR A 746 -34.17 13.25 -43.53
CA THR A 746 -33.75 14.40 -44.32
C THR A 746 -33.55 15.62 -43.42
N VAL A 747 -32.45 16.33 -43.57
CA VAL A 747 -32.03 17.45 -42.69
C VAL A 747 -32.06 18.80 -43.43
N THR A 748 -32.63 18.84 -44.64
CA THR A 748 -32.59 20.01 -45.52
C THR A 748 -33.77 20.96 -45.37
N LYS A 749 -33.54 22.25 -45.65
CA LYS A 749 -34.56 23.32 -45.64
C LYS A 749 -35.27 23.54 -46.98
N GLU A 750 -34.74 22.97 -48.06
CA GLU A 750 -35.31 23.06 -49.41
C GLU A 750 -36.63 22.30 -49.54
N LYS A 751 -37.59 22.87 -50.29
CA LYS A 751 -38.84 22.20 -50.62
C LYS A 751 -38.57 21.11 -51.67
N LEU A 752 -38.76 19.86 -51.29
CA LEU A 752 -38.58 18.68 -52.14
C LEU A 752 -39.87 18.36 -52.91
N TYR A 753 -39.73 17.96 -54.17
CA TYR A 753 -40.85 17.53 -55.01
C TYR A 753 -40.74 16.03 -55.34
N GLY A 754 -41.38 15.21 -54.49
CA GLY A 754 -41.34 13.75 -54.55
C GLY A 754 -40.34 13.14 -53.57
N ASP A 755 -40.10 11.83 -53.68
CA ASP A 755 -39.22 11.09 -52.76
C ASP A 755 -37.74 11.36 -53.06
N PHE A 756 -37.03 11.92 -52.09
CA PHE A 756 -35.59 12.18 -52.18
C PHE A 756 -34.76 10.88 -52.13
N LEU A 757 -35.14 9.97 -51.23
CA LEU A 757 -34.50 8.67 -51.05
C LEU A 757 -35.56 7.58 -51.14
N SER A 758 -35.28 6.54 -51.92
CA SER A 758 -36.13 5.35 -52.02
C SER A 758 -35.28 4.09 -52.06
N TRP A 759 -35.74 3.00 -51.44
CA TRP A 759 -35.03 1.72 -51.39
C TRP A 759 -36.01 0.55 -51.23
N ASN A 760 -35.57 -0.66 -51.59
CA ASN A 760 -36.24 -1.91 -51.24
C ASN A 760 -35.32 -2.72 -50.32
N LEU A 761 -35.83 -3.13 -49.15
CA LEU A 761 -35.06 -3.86 -48.14
C LEU A 761 -35.21 -5.38 -48.26
N GLU A 762 -36.18 -5.90 -49.01
CA GLU A 762 -36.48 -7.34 -49.11
C GLU A 762 -35.30 -8.15 -49.66
N ASP A 763 -34.65 -7.66 -50.72
CA ASP A 763 -33.48 -8.31 -51.33
C ASP A 763 -32.27 -8.38 -50.39
N THR A 764 -32.11 -7.35 -49.54
CA THR A 764 -31.08 -7.33 -48.50
C THR A 764 -31.42 -8.30 -47.37
N LEU A 765 -32.68 -8.32 -46.91
CA LEU A 765 -33.13 -9.20 -45.81
C LEU A 765 -33.13 -10.67 -46.18
N CYS A 766 -33.28 -11.02 -47.46
CA CYS A 766 -33.11 -12.41 -47.94
C CYS A 766 -31.72 -12.99 -47.66
N GLN A 767 -30.71 -12.15 -47.40
CA GLN A 767 -29.34 -12.57 -47.07
C GLN A 767 -29.14 -12.82 -45.57
N PHE A 768 -30.17 -12.63 -44.75
CA PHE A 768 -30.12 -12.76 -43.29
C PHE A 768 -30.63 -14.15 -42.85
N PRO A 769 -30.08 -14.74 -41.76
CA PRO A 769 -29.07 -14.17 -40.87
C PRO A 769 -27.67 -14.10 -41.51
N LEU A 770 -27.07 -12.90 -41.48
CA LEU A 770 -25.77 -12.66 -42.10
C LEU A 770 -24.67 -13.16 -41.14
N LYS A 771 -24.05 -14.28 -41.52
CA LYS A 771 -22.98 -14.94 -40.74
C LYS A 771 -21.72 -14.06 -40.61
N PRO A 772 -20.87 -14.29 -39.60
CA PRO A 772 -19.55 -13.67 -39.48
C PRO A 772 -18.74 -13.70 -40.78
N GLY A 773 -18.12 -12.58 -41.14
CA GLY A 773 -17.30 -12.39 -42.34
C GLY A 773 -18.07 -12.33 -43.67
N LYS A 774 -19.41 -12.28 -43.64
CA LYS A 774 -20.24 -12.13 -44.85
C LYS A 774 -20.70 -10.68 -45.03
N ILE A 775 -21.00 -10.34 -46.28
CA ILE A 775 -21.39 -8.99 -46.71
C ILE A 775 -22.80 -9.05 -47.29
N ALA A 776 -23.68 -8.17 -46.84
CA ALA A 776 -24.98 -7.90 -47.45
C ALA A 776 -24.95 -6.58 -48.23
N THR A 777 -25.62 -6.53 -49.37
CA THR A 777 -25.72 -5.30 -50.20
C THR A 777 -27.11 -4.67 -50.08
N PHE A 778 -27.13 -3.36 -49.86
CA PHE A 778 -28.32 -2.52 -49.73
C PHE A 778 -28.20 -1.33 -50.68
N THR A 779 -29.18 -1.17 -51.58
CA THR A 779 -29.15 -0.13 -52.62
C THR A 779 -30.17 0.96 -52.32
N VAL A 780 -29.72 2.21 -52.27
CA VAL A 780 -30.56 3.41 -52.08
C VAL A 780 -30.55 4.22 -53.37
N ASN A 781 -31.73 4.51 -53.92
CA ASN A 781 -31.89 5.42 -55.04
C ASN A 781 -32.02 6.85 -54.52
N ILE A 782 -31.09 7.72 -54.92
CA ILE A 782 -31.08 9.15 -54.63
C ILE A 782 -31.69 9.86 -55.82
N LYS A 783 -32.79 10.58 -55.61
CA LYS A 783 -33.49 11.31 -56.66
C LYS A 783 -33.69 12.76 -56.26
N VAL A 784 -33.16 13.68 -57.06
CA VAL A 784 -33.19 15.10 -56.72
C VAL A 784 -34.22 15.82 -57.58
N LYS A 785 -35.15 16.52 -56.93
CA LYS A 785 -36.19 17.32 -57.59
C LYS A 785 -36.48 18.56 -56.77
N LEU A 786 -35.84 19.64 -57.17
CA LEU A 786 -35.88 20.94 -56.51
C LEU A 786 -36.45 22.00 -57.44
N ASP A 787 -36.92 23.08 -56.82
CA ASP A 787 -37.38 24.27 -57.51
C ASP A 787 -36.23 25.27 -57.68
N PHE A 788 -35.89 25.59 -58.93
CA PHE A 788 -34.89 26.60 -59.31
C PHE A 788 -35.53 27.85 -59.93
N SER A 789 -36.84 28.02 -59.84
CA SER A 789 -37.63 29.01 -60.59
C SER A 789 -37.44 30.49 -60.22
N CYS A 790 -36.60 30.84 -59.23
CA CYS A 790 -36.45 32.21 -58.72
C CYS A 790 -35.06 32.85 -58.93
N GLN A 791 -34.25 32.38 -59.86
CA GLN A 791 -32.93 32.97 -60.13
C GLN A 791 -33.01 34.04 -61.23
N GLU A 792 -33.54 35.24 -60.93
CA GLU A 792 -33.58 36.38 -61.88
C GLU A 792 -32.19 36.76 -62.43
N ASN A 793 -31.12 36.53 -61.64
CA ASN A 793 -29.75 36.88 -62.03
C ASN A 793 -29.17 36.00 -63.16
N LEU A 794 -29.64 34.75 -63.33
CA LEU A 794 -29.17 33.85 -64.39
C LEU A 794 -29.62 34.28 -65.79
N LEU A 795 -30.72 35.03 -65.87
CA LEU A 795 -31.23 35.60 -67.11
C LEU A 795 -30.50 36.90 -67.50
N GLN A 796 -29.79 37.53 -66.56
CA GLN A 796 -29.10 38.79 -66.79
C GLN A 796 -27.80 38.60 -67.58
N ASP A 797 -27.08 37.51 -67.35
CA ASP A 797 -25.86 37.16 -68.11
C ASP A 797 -26.15 36.64 -69.54
N LEU A 798 -27.33 36.05 -69.77
CA LEU A 798 -27.78 35.67 -71.12
C LEU A 798 -28.22 36.86 -71.98
N SER A 799 -28.40 38.03 -71.37
CA SER A 799 -28.85 39.25 -72.05
C SER A 799 -27.72 40.15 -72.56
N ASP A 800 -26.46 39.78 -72.32
CA ASP A 800 -25.27 40.60 -72.65
C ASP A 800 -24.57 40.23 -73.97
N ASP A 801 -25.12 39.29 -74.75
CA ASP A 801 -24.74 39.11 -76.16
C ASP A 801 -25.53 40.10 -77.04
N GLY A 802 -24.88 41.24 -77.24
CA GLY A 802 -25.47 42.50 -77.68
C GLY A 802 -26.24 42.48 -79.00
N ILE A 803 -27.45 43.04 -78.94
CA ILE A 803 -27.99 43.94 -79.96
C ILE A 803 -28.75 45.07 -79.25
N SER A 804 -28.07 46.17 -78.94
CA SER A 804 -28.74 47.44 -78.68
C SER A 804 -28.04 48.58 -79.41
N VAL A 805 -28.81 49.23 -80.26
CA VAL A 805 -28.43 50.26 -81.21
C VAL A 805 -28.32 51.63 -80.53
N SER A 806 -27.28 52.37 -80.95
CA SER A 806 -27.10 53.84 -80.97
C SER A 806 -26.59 54.60 -79.72
N GLY A 807 -25.45 55.29 -79.90
CA GLY A 807 -25.07 56.49 -79.12
C GLY A 807 -23.57 56.73 -78.88
N LEU A 808 -22.83 57.17 -79.90
CA LEU A 808 -21.42 57.64 -79.93
C LEU A 808 -21.11 58.81 -78.93
N PRO A 809 -19.87 59.41 -78.85
CA PRO A 809 -18.49 58.87 -78.81
C PRO A 809 -17.53 59.61 -77.79
N LEU A 810 -16.30 59.10 -77.59
CA LEU A 810 -14.98 59.82 -77.57
C LEU A 810 -13.90 59.22 -76.62
N SER A 811 -12.98 58.48 -77.24
CA SER A 811 -11.49 58.50 -77.14
C SER A 811 -10.70 58.48 -75.80
N SER A 812 -10.10 57.30 -75.53
CA SER A 812 -8.65 56.97 -75.32
C SER A 812 -7.86 57.51 -74.09
N PRO A 813 -6.64 57.00 -73.75
CA PRO A 813 -5.95 55.75 -74.15
C PRO A 813 -5.23 54.96 -72.99
N PHE A 814 -4.87 53.70 -73.29
CA PHE A 814 -3.67 52.93 -72.87
C PHE A 814 -3.07 53.05 -71.43
N ARG A 815 -3.01 51.92 -70.71
CA ARG A 815 -1.72 51.38 -70.21
C ARG A 815 -1.73 49.87 -69.93
N GLN A 816 -0.63 49.26 -70.34
CA GLN A 816 -0.27 47.85 -70.31
C GLN A 816 0.13 47.33 -68.91
N VAL A 817 -0.21 46.04 -68.69
CA VAL A 817 0.63 44.95 -68.13
C VAL A 817 1.05 45.04 -66.66
N VAL A 818 0.79 43.97 -65.89
CA VAL A 818 1.79 43.10 -65.22
C VAL A 818 1.05 42.06 -64.34
N LYS A 819 1.33 40.77 -64.60
CA LYS A 819 1.05 39.64 -63.67
C LYS A 819 1.93 39.77 -62.41
N PRO A 820 1.49 39.25 -61.26
CA PRO A 820 2.40 38.35 -60.54
C PRO A 820 1.76 37.01 -60.19
N ARG A 821 2.61 35.98 -60.24
CA ARG A 821 2.36 34.59 -59.89
C ARG A 821 2.94 34.35 -58.48
N VAL A 822 2.11 33.72 -57.64
CA VAL A 822 2.39 32.75 -56.55
C VAL A 822 3.54 33.06 -55.58
N GLU A 823 3.18 33.26 -54.31
CA GLU A 823 3.88 32.63 -53.19
C GLU A 823 2.90 32.00 -52.20
N THR A 824 3.36 30.88 -51.66
CA THR A 824 2.66 29.87 -50.87
C THR A 824 2.76 30.11 -49.36
N LYS A 825 1.78 29.50 -48.65
CA LYS A 825 1.78 28.98 -47.26
C LYS A 825 0.97 29.74 -46.18
N PRO A 826 0.48 29.01 -45.15
CA PRO A 826 -0.96 28.87 -44.88
C PRO A 826 -1.40 29.64 -43.65
N LEU A 827 -2.69 29.98 -43.58
CA LEU A 827 -3.33 30.54 -42.40
C LEU A 827 -4.65 29.83 -42.12
N ASN A 828 -4.83 29.49 -40.84
CA ASN A 828 -6.07 29.08 -40.19
C ASN A 828 -7.26 29.95 -40.62
N PRO A 829 -8.49 29.38 -40.69
CA PRO A 829 -9.70 30.19 -40.63
C PRO A 829 -10.38 30.06 -39.25
N GLN A 830 -10.53 31.20 -38.57
CA GLN A 830 -11.67 31.45 -37.70
C GLN A 830 -12.46 32.64 -38.27
N GLU A 831 -13.71 32.34 -38.61
CA GLU A 831 -14.93 33.16 -38.65
C GLU A 831 -14.80 34.70 -38.70
N SER A 832 -15.25 35.30 -39.82
CA SER A 832 -16.41 36.20 -39.83
C SER A 832 -16.73 36.76 -41.23
N SER A 833 -17.96 36.47 -41.69
CA SER A 833 -18.91 37.40 -42.32
C SER A 833 -18.50 38.22 -43.57
N LYS A 834 -19.13 37.84 -44.70
CA LYS A 834 -19.67 38.65 -45.83
C LYS A 834 -18.70 39.09 -46.94
N VAL A 835 -18.65 38.29 -48.01
CA VAL A 835 -19.12 38.63 -49.39
C VAL A 835 -19.64 37.32 -49.98
N GLY A 836 -20.89 37.31 -50.46
CA GLY A 836 -21.55 36.09 -50.94
C GLY A 836 -21.07 35.69 -52.33
N ASP A 837 -20.21 34.67 -52.39
CA ASP A 837 -20.10 33.82 -53.57
C ASP A 837 -21.40 33.02 -53.70
N PHE A 838 -22.28 33.42 -54.61
CA PHE A 838 -23.49 32.68 -54.90
C PHE A 838 -23.13 31.43 -55.72
N SER A 839 -22.85 30.32 -55.04
CA SER A 839 -22.86 29.02 -55.70
C SER A 839 -24.30 28.70 -56.15
N HIS A 840 -24.51 28.47 -57.44
CA HIS A 840 -25.82 28.07 -58.02
C HIS A 840 -26.28 26.67 -57.57
N VAL A 841 -25.46 26.00 -56.76
CA VAL A 841 -25.64 24.67 -56.18
C VAL A 841 -26.55 24.76 -54.95
N LYS A 842 -27.63 23.97 -54.93
CA LYS A 842 -28.44 23.73 -53.74
C LYS A 842 -27.96 22.47 -53.04
N THR A 843 -27.96 22.45 -51.71
CA THR A 843 -27.47 21.28 -50.95
C THR A 843 -28.64 20.52 -50.32
N LEU A 844 -28.69 19.21 -50.54
CA LEU A 844 -29.54 18.26 -49.83
C LEU A 844 -28.71 17.39 -48.89
N GLU A 845 -29.28 17.06 -47.73
CA GLU A 845 -28.61 16.33 -46.66
C GLU A 845 -29.59 15.32 -46.07
N ALA A 846 -29.14 14.08 -45.92
CA ALA A 846 -29.90 13.04 -45.24
C ALA A 846 -29.00 12.15 -44.40
N ILE A 847 -29.58 11.53 -43.38
CA ILE A 847 -28.91 10.58 -42.51
C ILE A 847 -29.67 9.26 -42.57
N LEU A 848 -28.99 8.21 -43.04
CA LEU A 848 -29.47 6.83 -43.03
C LEU A 848 -29.06 6.17 -41.71
N ASN A 849 -30.02 5.73 -40.92
CA ASN A 849 -29.81 5.02 -39.66
C ASN A 849 -30.11 3.53 -39.82
N PHE A 850 -29.13 2.70 -39.48
CA PHE A 850 -29.17 1.26 -39.51
C PHE A 850 -29.26 0.74 -38.09
N LYS A 851 -30.45 0.28 -37.71
CA LYS A 851 -30.69 -0.38 -36.43
C LYS A 851 -30.59 -1.89 -36.64
N TYR A 852 -29.73 -2.56 -35.88
CA TYR A 852 -29.44 -3.97 -36.11
C TYR A 852 -29.20 -4.78 -34.84
N SER A 853 -29.50 -6.08 -34.90
CA SER A 853 -29.34 -7.01 -33.78
C SER A 853 -29.21 -8.46 -34.26
N GLY A 854 -28.68 -9.33 -33.41
CA GLY A 854 -28.69 -10.77 -33.60
C GLY A 854 -28.02 -11.49 -32.41
N GLY A 855 -28.05 -12.82 -32.41
CA GLY A 855 -27.42 -13.63 -31.37
C GLY A 855 -28.06 -13.46 -29.97
N PRO A 856 -27.31 -13.78 -28.90
CA PRO A 856 -27.82 -13.72 -27.52
C PRO A 856 -28.32 -12.33 -27.10
N GLY A 857 -27.65 -11.26 -27.54
CA GLY A 857 -28.08 -9.89 -27.23
C GLY A 857 -29.43 -9.55 -27.84
N HIS A 858 -29.76 -10.10 -29.01
CA HIS A 858 -31.09 -9.94 -29.62
C HIS A 858 -32.19 -10.61 -28.79
N ALA A 859 -31.94 -11.83 -28.30
CA ALA A 859 -32.89 -12.55 -27.46
C ALA A 859 -33.25 -11.79 -26.17
N GLU A 860 -32.32 -11.02 -25.62
CA GLU A 860 -32.55 -10.14 -24.47
C GLU A 860 -33.07 -8.73 -24.83
N GLY A 861 -33.37 -8.49 -26.11
CA GLY A 861 -33.97 -7.25 -26.60
C GLY A 861 -32.98 -6.10 -26.76
N TYR A 862 -31.71 -6.38 -27.02
CA TYR A 862 -30.69 -5.36 -27.33
C TYR A 862 -30.43 -5.23 -28.83
N TYR A 863 -30.02 -4.03 -29.24
CA TYR A 863 -29.65 -3.70 -30.62
C TYR A 863 -28.55 -2.63 -30.65
N ARG A 864 -27.94 -2.42 -31.82
CA ARG A 864 -26.97 -1.35 -32.11
C ARG A 864 -27.48 -0.45 -33.22
N ASN A 865 -26.90 0.75 -33.30
CA ASN A 865 -27.18 1.72 -34.34
C ASN A 865 -25.89 2.10 -35.08
N LEU A 866 -26.01 2.29 -36.38
CA LEU A 866 -25.02 2.97 -37.22
C LEU A 866 -25.71 4.07 -38.02
N ALA A 867 -24.99 5.15 -38.30
CA ALA A 867 -25.49 6.26 -39.10
C ALA A 867 -24.55 6.57 -40.27
N LEU A 868 -25.11 6.72 -41.46
CA LEU A 868 -24.43 7.15 -42.68
C LEU A 868 -25.00 8.51 -43.11
N GLY A 869 -24.16 9.53 -43.13
CA GLY A 869 -24.50 10.85 -43.64
C GLY A 869 -24.35 10.90 -45.15
N LEU A 870 -25.33 11.47 -45.82
CA LEU A 870 -25.38 11.67 -47.26
C LEU A 870 -25.51 13.17 -47.54
N HIS A 871 -24.53 13.72 -48.25
CA HIS A 871 -24.50 15.09 -48.74
C HIS A 871 -24.67 15.08 -50.26
N VAL A 872 -25.67 15.80 -50.77
CA VAL A 872 -25.98 15.84 -52.20
C VAL A 872 -25.95 17.29 -52.65
N GLU A 873 -25.02 17.62 -53.53
CA GLU A 873 -24.97 18.90 -54.21
C GLU A 873 -25.81 18.81 -55.47
N VAL A 874 -26.77 19.73 -55.61
CA VAL A 874 -27.75 19.74 -56.70
C VAL A 874 -27.54 20.96 -57.56
N GLU A 875 -27.18 20.74 -58.81
CA GLU A 875 -27.07 21.77 -59.84
C GLU A 875 -28.33 21.83 -60.69
N PRO A 876 -28.70 23.00 -61.24
CA PRO A 876 -29.80 23.07 -62.20
C PRO A 876 -29.43 22.30 -63.49
N SER A 877 -30.41 21.60 -64.06
CA SER A 877 -30.21 20.84 -65.31
C SER A 877 -30.64 21.62 -66.56
N VAL A 878 -31.83 22.21 -66.51
CA VAL A 878 -32.49 22.85 -67.64
C VAL A 878 -33.22 24.09 -67.15
N PHE A 879 -33.04 25.22 -67.82
CA PHE A 879 -33.81 26.43 -67.59
C PHE A 879 -34.74 26.71 -68.76
N PHE A 880 -35.98 27.07 -68.44
CA PHE A 880 -36.92 27.65 -69.39
C PHE A 880 -36.83 29.17 -69.27
N THR A 881 -36.08 29.82 -70.16
CA THR A 881 -35.68 31.22 -70.03
C THR A 881 -36.73 32.19 -70.57
N ARG A 882 -37.55 31.75 -71.54
CA ARG A 882 -38.65 32.53 -72.10
C ARG A 882 -39.79 31.63 -72.54
N ILE A 883 -41.02 32.10 -72.32
CA ILE A 883 -42.25 31.42 -72.74
C ILE A 883 -43.06 32.39 -73.60
N SER A 884 -43.49 31.96 -74.79
CA SER A 884 -44.42 32.71 -75.63
C SER A 884 -45.37 31.79 -76.37
N THR A 885 -46.46 32.31 -76.92
CA THR A 885 -47.46 31.50 -77.63
C THR A 885 -47.67 32.01 -79.04
N LEU A 886 -47.70 31.09 -80.01
CA LEU A 886 -48.17 31.36 -81.36
C LEU A 886 -49.52 30.65 -81.61
N PRO A 887 -50.44 31.26 -82.37
CA PRO A 887 -51.69 30.60 -82.74
C PRO A 887 -51.41 29.35 -83.60
N ALA A 888 -52.16 28.27 -83.34
CA ALA A 888 -52.17 27.09 -84.19
C ALA A 888 -53.32 27.18 -85.22
N THR A 889 -53.37 26.24 -86.17
CA THR A 889 -54.44 26.14 -87.17
C THR A 889 -55.82 25.88 -86.57
N SER A 890 -55.90 25.29 -85.37
CA SER A 890 -57.13 25.09 -84.61
C SER A 890 -57.29 26.14 -83.51
N THR A 891 -58.50 26.69 -83.34
CA THR A 891 -58.82 27.66 -82.27
C THR A 891 -58.70 27.08 -80.86
N ARG A 892 -58.72 25.74 -80.75
CA ARG A 892 -58.51 25.00 -79.50
C ARG A 892 -57.04 24.72 -79.19
N GLN A 893 -56.11 25.03 -80.11
CA GLN A 893 -54.68 24.74 -79.96
C GLN A 893 -53.83 26.01 -80.06
N CYS A 894 -52.63 25.96 -79.49
CA CYS A 894 -51.56 26.94 -79.69
C CYS A 894 -50.20 26.23 -79.76
N HIS A 895 -49.23 26.87 -80.41
CA HIS A 895 -47.83 26.49 -80.30
C HIS A 895 -47.24 27.23 -79.11
N LEU A 896 -46.87 26.49 -78.06
CA LEU A 896 -46.13 27.02 -76.93
C LEU A 896 -44.64 27.04 -77.30
N LEU A 897 -44.08 28.23 -77.43
CA LEU A 897 -42.66 28.45 -77.68
C LEU A 897 -41.92 28.55 -76.34
N LEU A 898 -40.97 27.65 -76.11
CA LEU A 898 -40.14 27.60 -74.91
C LEU A 898 -38.68 27.78 -75.31
N ASP A 899 -38.01 28.80 -74.80
CA ASP A 899 -36.54 28.92 -74.90
C ASP A 899 -35.94 28.05 -73.80
N VAL A 900 -35.25 27.00 -74.20
CA VAL A 900 -34.71 25.99 -73.30
C VAL A 900 -33.19 26.08 -73.30
N PHE A 901 -32.63 26.35 -72.13
CA PHE A 901 -31.19 26.48 -71.90
C PHE A 901 -30.67 25.27 -71.14
N ASN A 902 -29.62 24.65 -71.67
CA ASN A 902 -28.89 23.57 -71.02
C ASN A 902 -27.85 24.14 -70.05
N SER A 903 -28.12 24.06 -68.75
CA SER A 903 -27.19 24.52 -67.70
C SER A 903 -26.17 23.46 -67.28
N THR A 904 -26.16 22.29 -67.92
CA THR A 904 -25.19 21.23 -67.63
C THR A 904 -23.94 21.37 -68.49
N GLU A 905 -22.84 20.72 -68.07
CA GLU A 905 -21.61 20.60 -68.87
C GLU A 905 -21.69 19.47 -69.92
N HIS A 906 -22.87 18.89 -70.12
CA HIS A 906 -23.07 17.70 -70.93
C HIS A 906 -24.11 17.92 -72.02
N GLU A 907 -24.06 17.09 -73.07
CA GLU A 907 -25.12 17.08 -74.08
C GLU A 907 -26.42 16.52 -73.51
N LEU A 908 -27.52 17.20 -73.82
CA LEU A 908 -28.85 17.00 -73.29
C LEU A 908 -29.80 16.73 -74.45
N THR A 909 -30.57 15.65 -74.39
CA THR A 909 -31.70 15.44 -75.30
C THR A 909 -32.98 15.86 -74.61
N ILE A 910 -33.77 16.74 -75.22
CA ILE A 910 -35.10 17.15 -74.77
C ILE A 910 -36.14 16.56 -75.71
N SER A 911 -37.11 15.87 -75.11
CA SER A 911 -38.28 15.31 -75.76
C SER A 911 -39.52 16.01 -75.23
N ALA A 912 -40.50 16.24 -76.09
CA ALA A 912 -41.79 16.80 -75.72
C ALA A 912 -42.89 16.10 -76.52
N ARG A 913 -44.13 16.15 -76.02
CA ARG A 913 -45.25 15.44 -76.64
C ARG A 913 -45.42 15.81 -78.13
N ASN A 914 -45.35 14.80 -79.00
CA ASN A 914 -45.51 14.90 -80.45
C ASN A 914 -44.45 15.76 -81.19
N ASN A 915 -43.25 15.94 -80.62
CA ASN A 915 -42.11 16.59 -81.27
C ASN A 915 -40.93 15.62 -81.49
N GLU A 916 -40.06 15.95 -82.43
CA GLU A 916 -38.75 15.29 -82.56
C GLU A 916 -37.83 15.67 -81.40
N ASP A 917 -36.95 14.74 -81.02
CA ASP A 917 -35.98 14.94 -79.94
C ASP A 917 -34.98 16.05 -80.32
N LEU A 918 -34.85 17.06 -79.46
CA LEU A 918 -33.89 18.15 -79.61
C LEU A 918 -32.62 17.83 -78.82
N ILE A 919 -31.45 17.92 -79.46
CA ILE A 919 -30.15 17.80 -78.80
C ILE A 919 -29.61 19.20 -78.53
N LEU A 920 -29.25 19.47 -77.27
CA LEU A 920 -28.63 20.72 -76.80
C LEU A 920 -27.21 20.42 -76.29
N HIS A 921 -26.22 21.15 -76.78
CA HIS A 921 -24.87 21.13 -76.25
C HIS A 921 -24.77 21.91 -74.93
N ALA A 922 -23.66 21.76 -74.21
CA ALA A 922 -23.43 22.44 -72.93
C ALA A 922 -23.52 23.97 -73.08
N GLY A 923 -24.32 24.63 -72.24
CA GLY A 923 -24.54 26.08 -72.30
C GLY A 923 -25.35 26.57 -73.52
N GLU A 924 -25.95 25.67 -74.30
CA GLU A 924 -26.75 26.04 -75.47
C GLU A 924 -28.19 26.41 -75.06
N CYS A 925 -28.75 27.46 -75.69
CA CYS A 925 -30.14 27.88 -75.56
C CYS A 925 -30.85 27.77 -76.91
N GLN A 926 -31.92 26.99 -76.99
CA GLN A 926 -32.70 26.85 -78.22
C GLN A 926 -34.20 26.91 -77.97
N ARG A 927 -34.93 27.45 -78.95
CA ARG A 927 -36.39 27.54 -78.90
C ARG A 927 -37.04 26.26 -79.41
N ILE A 928 -37.88 25.63 -78.59
CA ILE A 928 -38.79 24.55 -78.99
C ILE A 928 -40.21 25.08 -79.14
N ALA A 929 -40.95 24.55 -80.11
CA ALA A 929 -42.36 24.85 -80.32
C ALA A 929 -43.19 23.60 -80.07
N ILE A 930 -44.00 23.57 -79.01
CA ILE A 930 -44.84 22.42 -78.66
C ILE A 930 -46.29 22.77 -79.00
N GLN A 931 -46.92 22.01 -79.90
CA GLN A 931 -48.34 22.18 -80.18
C GLN A 931 -49.17 21.54 -79.05
N VAL A 932 -49.95 22.37 -78.36
CA VAL A 932 -50.80 21.92 -77.24
C VAL A 932 -52.21 22.46 -77.38
N ASP A 933 -53.17 21.72 -76.82
CA ASP A 933 -54.51 22.26 -76.58
C ASP A 933 -54.43 23.39 -75.55
N LYS A 934 -55.17 24.47 -75.77
CA LYS A 934 -55.25 25.61 -74.84
C LYS A 934 -55.69 25.09 -73.47
N PHE A 935 -54.90 25.39 -72.44
CA PHE A 935 -55.19 24.99 -71.06
C PHE A 935 -56.48 25.67 -70.57
N ASN A 936 -57.45 24.89 -70.09
CA ASN A 936 -58.68 25.41 -69.47
C ASN A 936 -58.62 25.20 -67.96
N PHE A 937 -58.11 26.20 -67.24
CA PHE A 937 -57.96 26.16 -65.79
C PHE A 937 -59.26 26.47 -65.03
N GLU A 938 -60.37 26.80 -65.72
CA GLU A 938 -61.65 27.18 -65.11
C GLU A 938 -62.58 25.99 -64.79
N SER A 939 -62.24 24.77 -65.25
CA SER A 939 -63.12 23.58 -65.16
C SER A 939 -62.75 22.56 -64.07
N PHE A 940 -61.82 22.88 -63.17
CA PHE A 940 -61.45 21.96 -62.10
C PHE A 940 -62.56 21.87 -61.04
N PRO A 941 -63.12 20.66 -60.78
CA PRO A 941 -64.16 20.52 -59.78
C PRO A 941 -63.62 20.87 -58.39
N GLU A 942 -64.39 21.65 -57.63
CA GLU A 942 -64.24 21.69 -56.17
C GLU A 942 -64.32 20.24 -55.67
N SER A 943 -63.31 19.78 -54.92
CA SER A 943 -63.36 18.45 -54.33
C SER A 943 -64.66 18.32 -53.51
N PRO A 944 -65.44 17.24 -53.65
CA PRO A 944 -66.59 17.02 -52.79
C PRO A 944 -66.08 16.83 -51.37
N ALA A 945 -66.26 17.86 -50.53
CA ALA A 945 -65.95 17.80 -49.12
C ALA A 945 -67.01 16.95 -48.43
N ASP A 946 -66.66 15.71 -48.05
CA ASP A 946 -67.22 15.14 -46.83
C ASP A 946 -66.35 15.62 -45.66
N GLY A 947 -67.01 16.28 -44.72
CA GLY A 947 -66.41 17.29 -43.86
C GLY A 947 -65.40 16.77 -42.84
N ALA A 948 -64.29 17.50 -42.71
CA ALA A 948 -63.71 17.93 -41.44
C ALA A 948 -62.60 18.99 -41.64
N GLN A 949 -62.88 20.21 -41.15
CA GLN A 949 -61.94 21.24 -40.65
C GLN A 949 -61.00 22.00 -41.62
N LEU A 950 -61.15 23.34 -41.56
CA LEU A 950 -60.42 24.43 -42.23
C LEU A 950 -58.98 24.14 -42.70
N ALA A 951 -58.79 23.93 -44.00
CA ALA A 951 -57.51 24.07 -44.68
C ALA A 951 -57.19 25.57 -44.88
N ASN A 952 -55.94 25.97 -44.65
CA ASN A 952 -55.46 27.34 -44.83
C ASN A 952 -55.62 27.76 -46.31
N ALA A 953 -56.19 28.94 -46.59
CA ALA A 953 -56.46 29.39 -47.97
C ALA A 953 -55.20 29.40 -48.86
N LYS A 954 -54.03 29.61 -48.25
CA LYS A 954 -52.73 29.53 -48.92
C LYS A 954 -52.36 28.09 -49.35
N GLN A 955 -52.69 27.11 -48.52
CA GLN A 955 -52.46 25.68 -48.81
C GLN A 955 -53.35 25.20 -49.96
N LEU A 956 -54.62 25.61 -49.96
CA LEU A 956 -55.56 25.26 -51.03
C LEU A 956 -55.14 25.87 -52.38
N GLU A 957 -54.62 27.10 -52.38
CA GLU A 957 -54.08 27.73 -53.60
C GLU A 957 -52.76 27.08 -54.05
N GLU A 958 -51.89 26.67 -53.12
CA GLU A 958 -50.70 25.88 -53.45
C GLU A 958 -51.06 24.51 -54.05
N GLU A 959 -52.06 23.81 -53.51
CA GLU A 959 -52.58 22.55 -54.06
C GLU A 959 -53.20 22.74 -55.45
N ARG A 960 -53.95 23.83 -55.67
CA ARG A 960 -54.48 24.19 -57.00
C ARG A 960 -53.36 24.50 -57.99
N GLN A 961 -52.36 25.29 -57.59
CA GLN A 961 -51.20 25.58 -58.45
C GLN A 961 -50.42 24.31 -58.76
N GLN A 962 -50.26 23.41 -57.80
CA GLN A 962 -49.59 22.12 -58.00
C GLN A 962 -50.40 21.21 -58.93
N ALA A 963 -51.73 21.13 -58.78
CA ALA A 963 -52.60 20.36 -59.67
C ALA A 963 -52.59 20.91 -61.11
N ARG A 964 -52.62 22.25 -61.27
CA ARG A 964 -52.46 22.93 -62.56
C ARG A 964 -51.09 22.65 -63.17
N GLY A 965 -50.03 22.72 -62.37
CA GLY A 965 -48.67 22.39 -62.78
C GLY A 965 -48.52 20.93 -63.24
N LEU A 966 -49.15 19.98 -62.55
CA LEU A 966 -49.20 18.57 -62.94
C LEU A 966 -49.96 18.35 -64.25
N GLU A 967 -51.08 19.05 -64.47
CA GLU A 967 -51.82 18.99 -65.73
C GLU A 967 -51.01 19.60 -66.89
N ILE A 968 -50.33 20.73 -66.66
CA ILE A 968 -49.40 21.34 -67.62
C ILE A 968 -48.29 20.35 -67.96
N ASN A 969 -47.64 19.77 -66.95
CA ASN A 969 -46.58 18.80 -67.14
C ASN A 969 -47.06 17.55 -67.89
N SER A 970 -48.24 17.01 -67.56
CA SER A 970 -48.82 15.84 -68.24
C SER A 970 -49.24 16.14 -69.69
N LYS A 971 -49.62 17.38 -70.01
CA LYS A 971 -49.98 17.77 -71.39
C LYS A 971 -48.77 18.06 -72.25
N LEU A 972 -47.74 18.70 -71.69
CA LEU A 972 -46.49 19.04 -72.38
C LEU A 972 -45.55 17.83 -72.48
N ASP A 973 -45.55 16.97 -71.47
CA ASP A 973 -44.72 15.77 -71.34
C ASP A 973 -43.24 16.02 -71.67
N ILE A 974 -42.71 17.16 -71.19
CA ILE A 974 -41.32 17.54 -71.45
C ILE A 974 -40.43 16.69 -70.56
N CYS A 975 -39.62 15.85 -71.19
CA CYS A 975 -38.62 15.02 -70.54
C CYS A 975 -37.26 15.33 -71.15
N TRP A 976 -36.24 15.39 -70.32
CA TRP A 976 -34.87 15.55 -70.80
C TRP A 976 -33.94 14.49 -70.23
N LYS A 977 -32.90 14.16 -71.00
CA LYS A 977 -31.93 13.13 -70.67
C LYS A 977 -30.53 13.62 -71.01
N ILE A 978 -29.62 13.53 -70.06
CA ILE A 978 -28.20 13.80 -70.28
C ILE A 978 -27.56 12.57 -70.93
N ILE A 979 -26.90 12.75 -72.07
CA ILE A 979 -26.41 11.65 -72.94
C ILE A 979 -25.19 10.94 -72.32
N SER A 980 -24.42 11.61 -71.45
CA SER A 980 -23.16 11.11 -70.89
C SER A 980 -23.28 9.93 -69.91
N PHE A 981 -24.46 9.64 -69.34
CA PHE A 981 -24.66 8.57 -68.35
C PHE A 981 -24.91 7.16 -68.94
N HIS A 982 -24.75 6.96 -70.26
CA HIS A 982 -24.95 5.67 -70.92
C HIS A 982 -23.73 5.07 -71.63
N LYS A 983 -22.52 5.57 -71.37
CA LYS A 983 -21.32 4.86 -71.79
C LYS A 983 -20.74 4.06 -70.61
N TYR A 984 -20.58 2.76 -70.87
CA TYR A 984 -20.04 1.67 -70.03
C TYR A 984 -21.05 0.88 -69.19
N LEU A 985 -21.85 0.06 -69.90
CA LEU A 985 -22.08 -1.33 -69.48
C LEU A 985 -21.03 -2.19 -70.21
N LEU A 986 -19.98 -2.57 -69.47
CA LEU A 986 -19.19 -3.77 -69.67
C LEU A 986 -18.77 -4.30 -68.29
#